data_AF-A0A370ICV9-F1
#
_entry.id   AF-A0A370ICV9-F1
#
_cell.length_a   1.000
_cell.length_b   1.000
_cell.length_c   1.000
_cell.angle_alpha   90.00
_cell.angle_beta   90.00
_cell.angle_gamma   90.00
#
_symmetry.space_group_name_H-M   'P 1'
#
loop_
_entity.id
_entity.type
_entity.pdbx_description
1 polymer ?
#
loop_
_entity_poly.entity_id
_entity_poly.type
_entity_poly.pdbx_seq_one_letter_code
_entity_poly.pdbx_strand_id
1 'polypeptide(L)'
;MVGLIGCYGVSTVDVVLPPAVVHADPVAPEGNTPATLDDHVKVLGADPFGVRKAPQPPEFLAGYDFSALSAPQRSEFFARLDLTRPVPTAERLRPAALAQRAAKVSGSGAAHEIPHLVHSIWFGGPLYDDGGPREKFKKNLAAGRQANPDFEFQLWTDVSRAEVAEVQAARRSKQELAGRRQQVADMLSWADKEKIRLINVDEVFSAAAPMRLAPHVLTERARGTGTGYASASDIARVEILHRFGGAYTDGDNLVKPKVVVTVDRIAGSRDGFALSVERLGMLNNSVIVSAANTKATDVYLRILEGNFTKSFGRIRFENVTRRDMRDWEKPENQNVVRMANEVEFDPRLETIERTGPTSGNFDELARRLGRDGAEPRRQLETVPHDVVQVDSAQSWLKPPAQSQASPEEVAAALRSAVVNLHREFANREGVVFLPAAAQVIDKLPETERIAVWNDALRFFRETLPKGVVPERVSAIGVPLPKETVANLTRIFEGTGNFYFTPERSVSTVVRFDEGAKEPVRTKEIAESATKIVKAAVQRHAAGLPQLPKVVIIGYGNGSLLPPGGREESARQTAQLRAEKTRELLIKEIGQQLQGVDEATSSAIKKFYDDPRGIEIRAEGRTSEVPKEARRSARIEVELDPPGGRANPPAVHADPSDSEPKPADPVRCKRAVDACPPGGEESRPPTEESAPKPEPERVPSRVGQQLQAQREARIAEEFQRLAGQHGLRVVARNGSVVSPRDIHVRFEGYMKLSPQTKAKFTNNLRTAGKAAGGAAAAAGVALWAKGMYDTFSSDDAASWDKAAAITAIVPFVGCAVRATADSDRSSTGQNALELTKCLAMDALALSPLWPAVVVYAVVDFFVNQWKQAQIPSLADFEQARKSAWEKYVKESGGLEGRLQAAYVAITQQYEAEKAIVLHNAAVQTVDQELKFRAEQGSPGRPNGEADEQDTTDPQTVLRRTDRKIQAKLAELQQKLSGDAVLKAMREEAGVFTDKFIAESVDIDRWKSERWLFGTSKQERQNQLNRIAARLRGSAAGLVQVSESDRWLLESNIQAAFRRSDAAEPALRRWTRSIPAEMK
;
A
#
# COMPACT_ATOMS: atom_id res chain seq x y z
N MET A 1 59.37 54.99 -7.26
CA MET A 1 59.46 56.20 -6.41
C MET A 1 59.59 55.69 -4.97
N VAL A 2 60.66 56.03 -4.23
CA VAL A 2 60.65 57.08 -3.18
C VAL A 2 59.45 56.88 -2.24
N GLY A 3 59.58 56.35 -1.01
CA GLY A 3 60.36 56.83 0.15
C GLY A 3 59.32 57.25 1.23
N LEU A 4 59.50 57.21 2.56
CA LEU A 4 60.63 57.07 3.51
C LEU A 4 60.21 56.12 4.67
N ILE A 5 61.09 55.33 5.34
CA ILE A 5 61.92 55.62 6.56
C ILE A 5 61.09 56.09 7.78
N GLY A 6 61.20 55.54 9.01
CA GLY A 6 62.12 54.52 9.58
C GLY A 6 61.56 53.85 10.87
N CYS A 7 62.10 52.72 11.36
CA CYS A 7 63.21 52.58 12.36
C CYS A 7 62.81 53.02 13.80
N TYR A 8 63.07 52.29 14.91
CA TYR A 8 63.96 51.15 15.26
C TYR A 8 63.15 50.03 15.99
N GLY A 9 63.53 48.74 16.10
CA GLY A 9 64.70 48.13 16.77
C GLY A 9 64.26 47.52 18.13
N VAL A 10 64.67 46.34 18.61
CA VAL A 10 65.92 45.55 18.43
C VAL A 10 65.63 44.02 18.43
N SER A 11 66.56 43.23 17.84
CA SER A 11 66.62 41.75 17.75
C SER A 11 66.76 41.02 19.12
N THR A 12 66.74 39.69 19.32
CA THR A 12 67.08 38.45 18.54
C THR A 12 66.10 37.31 18.95
N VAL A 13 66.06 36.05 18.44
CA VAL A 13 67.09 35.06 18.01
C VAL A 13 66.51 34.11 16.95
N ASP A 14 67.34 33.64 16.01
CA ASP A 14 67.00 32.68 14.96
C ASP A 14 66.89 31.21 15.42
N VAL A 15 65.99 30.44 14.78
CA VAL A 15 66.05 28.97 14.75
C VAL A 15 65.84 28.50 13.30
N VAL A 16 66.69 27.56 12.85
CA VAL A 16 66.77 27.10 11.46
C VAL A 16 65.54 26.28 11.04
N LEU A 17 64.97 26.60 9.88
CA LEU A 17 63.91 25.81 9.25
C LEU A 17 64.48 24.64 8.41
N PRO A 18 63.98 23.39 8.57
CA PRO A 18 64.21 22.30 7.63
C PRO A 18 63.41 22.50 6.32
N PRO A 19 63.74 21.78 5.23
CA PRO A 19 63.29 22.14 3.88
C PRO A 19 61.79 21.88 3.61
N ALA A 20 61.25 22.65 2.66
CA ALA A 20 59.85 22.60 2.28
C ALA A 20 59.44 21.23 1.70
N VAL A 21 58.49 20.58 2.36
CA VAL A 21 57.65 19.54 1.75
C VAL A 21 56.61 20.24 0.88
N VAL A 22 56.46 19.81 -0.37
CA VAL A 22 55.43 20.34 -1.27
C VAL A 22 54.06 19.81 -0.80
N HIS A 23 53.36 20.62 -0.01
CA HIS A 23 51.94 20.44 0.21
C HIS A 23 51.21 20.75 -1.10
N ALA A 24 50.35 19.82 -1.54
CA ALA A 24 49.35 20.15 -2.55
C ALA A 24 48.28 21.02 -1.87
N ASP A 25 48.04 22.22 -2.40
CA ASP A 25 47.08 23.15 -1.83
C ASP A 25 45.68 22.52 -1.78
N PRO A 26 44.98 22.57 -0.62
CA PRO A 26 43.56 22.24 -0.59
C PRO A 26 42.81 23.31 -1.37
N VAL A 27 42.23 22.93 -2.52
CA VAL A 27 41.41 23.82 -3.35
C VAL A 27 40.29 24.40 -2.49
N ALA A 28 40.40 25.68 -2.16
CA ALA A 28 39.40 26.39 -1.36
C ALA A 28 38.06 26.40 -2.12
N PRO A 29 36.95 25.95 -1.53
CA PRO A 29 35.65 26.00 -2.18
C PRO A 29 35.17 27.45 -2.25
N GLU A 30 35.22 28.05 -3.44
CA GLU A 30 34.65 29.37 -3.69
C GLU A 30 33.14 29.39 -3.36
N GLY A 31 32.70 30.41 -2.62
CA GLY A 31 31.28 30.74 -2.49
C GLY A 31 30.48 30.04 -1.39
N ASN A 32 31.01 29.90 -0.16
CA ASN A 32 30.19 29.50 0.99
C ASN A 32 30.55 30.26 2.29
N THR A 33 30.04 31.49 2.44
CA THR A 33 30.04 32.23 3.72
C THR A 33 29.23 31.47 4.77
N PRO A 34 29.62 31.42 6.06
CA PRO A 34 28.77 30.87 7.11
C PRO A 34 27.42 31.59 7.16
N ALA A 35 26.33 30.82 7.27
CA ALA A 35 24.97 31.37 7.38
C ALA A 35 24.87 32.31 8.59
N THR A 36 24.28 33.48 8.40
CA THR A 36 24.12 34.46 9.49
C THR A 36 22.99 34.05 10.44
N LEU A 37 22.91 34.71 11.60
CA LEU A 37 21.79 34.54 12.52
C LEU A 37 20.44 34.79 11.81
N ASP A 38 20.40 35.81 10.94
CA ASP A 38 19.20 36.17 10.16
C ASP A 38 18.83 35.10 9.13
N ASP A 39 19.81 34.40 8.55
CA ASP A 39 19.55 33.30 7.60
C ASP A 39 18.97 32.08 8.31
N HIS A 40 19.46 31.75 9.51
CA HIS A 40 18.84 30.73 10.35
C HIS A 40 17.43 31.13 10.84
N VAL A 41 17.15 32.41 11.06
CA VAL A 41 15.80 32.89 11.38
C VAL A 41 14.85 32.74 10.19
N LYS A 42 15.29 33.05 8.96
CA LYS A 42 14.49 32.84 7.73
C LYS A 42 14.13 31.37 7.49
N VAL A 43 15.06 30.46 7.75
CA VAL A 43 14.93 29.02 7.41
C VAL A 43 14.28 28.19 8.51
N LEU A 44 14.56 28.48 9.78
CA LEU A 44 14.13 27.68 10.93
C LEU A 44 13.15 28.40 11.87
N GLY A 45 12.79 29.66 11.58
CA GLY A 45 11.98 30.52 12.44
C GLY A 45 12.79 31.18 13.56
N ALA A 46 12.16 31.95 14.44
CA ALA A 46 12.85 32.50 15.61
C ALA A 46 13.30 31.39 16.57
N ASP A 47 14.33 31.67 17.38
CA ASP A 47 14.78 30.78 18.47
C ASP A 47 14.71 31.51 19.82
N PRO A 48 13.51 31.66 20.41
CA PRO A 48 13.32 32.44 21.64
C PRO A 48 13.89 31.75 22.90
N PHE A 49 14.40 30.51 22.80
CA PHE A 49 15.02 29.79 23.92
C PHE A 49 16.50 29.45 23.69
N GLY A 50 17.08 29.82 22.55
CA GLY A 50 18.47 29.49 22.18
C GLY A 50 18.71 28.00 21.95
N VAL A 51 17.71 27.21 21.55
CA VAL A 51 17.82 25.75 21.37
C VAL A 51 18.85 25.34 20.31
N ARG A 52 19.17 26.23 19.36
CA ARG A 52 20.17 26.01 18.30
C ARG A 52 21.61 26.14 18.78
N LYS A 53 21.84 26.60 20.02
CA LYS A 53 23.19 26.76 20.56
C LYS A 53 23.75 25.39 20.94
N ALA A 54 24.72 24.91 20.17
CA ALA A 54 25.46 23.70 20.51
C ALA A 54 26.11 23.83 21.91
N PRO A 55 26.10 22.76 22.74
CA PRO A 55 26.69 22.77 24.06
C PRO A 55 28.22 22.86 23.99
N GLN A 56 28.87 23.29 25.06
CA GLN A 56 30.33 23.33 25.12
C GLN A 56 30.92 21.91 25.13
N PRO A 57 32.13 21.69 24.57
CA PRO A 57 32.81 20.40 24.68
C PRO A 57 33.04 20.05 26.15
N PRO A 58 32.94 18.77 26.55
CA PRO A 58 33.50 18.33 27.81
C PRO A 58 35.02 18.51 27.79
N GLU A 59 35.63 18.71 28.96
CA GLU A 59 37.08 18.97 29.11
C GLU A 59 37.96 17.97 28.33
N PHE A 60 37.61 16.69 28.35
CA PHE A 60 38.34 15.63 27.66
C PHE A 60 38.25 15.65 26.12
N LEU A 61 37.36 16.44 25.53
CA LEU A 61 37.27 16.72 24.08
C LEU A 61 37.52 18.20 23.73
N ALA A 62 37.89 19.05 24.70
CA ALA A 62 38.19 20.46 24.44
C ALA A 62 39.40 20.58 23.49
N GLY A 63 39.18 21.18 22.31
CA GLY A 63 40.21 21.30 21.26
C GLY A 63 40.58 19.99 20.56
N TYR A 64 39.71 18.96 20.62
CA TYR A 64 40.00 17.67 19.97
C TYR A 64 39.88 17.74 18.45
N ASP A 65 41.00 17.48 17.75
CA ASP A 65 40.99 17.31 16.30
C ASP A 65 40.50 15.91 15.90
N PHE A 66 39.28 15.84 15.38
CA PHE A 66 38.67 14.62 14.86
C PHE A 66 39.25 14.19 13.50
N SER A 67 39.92 15.07 12.75
CA SER A 67 40.48 14.74 11.43
C SER A 67 41.73 13.86 11.54
N ALA A 68 42.52 14.02 12.60
CA ALA A 68 43.66 13.16 12.95
C ALA A 68 43.28 11.72 13.38
N LEU A 69 41.99 11.35 13.42
CA LEU A 69 41.52 10.04 13.88
C LEU A 69 41.38 9.03 12.73
N SER A 70 42.44 8.24 12.47
CA SER A 70 42.47 7.21 11.43
C SER A 70 41.45 6.08 11.68
N ALA A 71 41.03 5.38 10.62
CA ALA A 71 40.02 4.32 10.73
C ALA A 71 40.38 3.22 11.77
N PRO A 72 41.63 2.73 11.88
CA PRO A 72 42.04 1.78 12.91
C PRO A 72 41.89 2.28 14.36
N GLN A 73 41.92 3.60 14.61
CA GLN A 73 41.86 4.17 15.97
C GLN A 73 40.42 4.40 16.47
N ARG A 74 39.43 4.52 15.57
CA ARG A 74 38.03 4.87 15.92
C ARG A 74 37.37 3.85 16.85
N SER A 75 37.73 2.57 16.69
CA SER A 75 37.30 1.48 17.56
C SER A 75 37.74 1.65 19.03
N GLU A 76 38.97 2.15 19.27
CA GLU A 76 39.42 2.49 20.64
C GLU A 76 38.80 3.81 21.12
N PHE A 77 38.70 4.83 20.26
CA PHE A 77 38.09 6.13 20.58
C PHE A 77 36.68 5.98 21.16
N PHE A 78 35.79 5.26 20.46
CA PHE A 78 34.44 5.02 20.96
C PHE A 78 34.40 4.17 22.24
N ALA A 79 35.39 3.29 22.47
CA ALA A 79 35.52 2.55 23.72
C ALA A 79 35.85 3.44 24.93
N ARG A 80 36.49 4.61 24.71
CA ARG A 80 36.79 5.59 25.75
C ARG A 80 35.64 6.57 26.01
N LEU A 81 34.77 6.83 25.02
CA LEU A 81 33.61 7.72 25.16
C LEU A 81 32.38 7.06 25.78
N ASP A 82 32.25 5.73 25.66
CA ASP A 82 31.11 4.92 26.14
C ASP A 82 30.62 5.33 27.55
N LEU A 83 29.36 5.76 27.65
CA LEU A 83 28.72 6.22 28.91
C LEU A 83 28.61 5.10 29.97
N THR A 84 28.79 3.82 29.60
CA THR A 84 28.89 2.72 30.57
C THR A 84 30.26 2.67 31.29
N ARG A 85 31.22 3.51 30.89
CA ARG A 85 32.61 3.54 31.40
C ARG A 85 32.90 4.80 32.23
N PRO A 86 33.96 4.79 33.05
CA PRO A 86 34.47 6.00 33.70
C PRO A 86 34.83 7.08 32.68
N VAL A 87 34.71 8.35 33.09
CA VAL A 87 35.02 9.51 32.24
C VAL A 87 36.48 9.44 31.74
N PRO A 88 36.76 9.62 30.44
CA PRO A 88 38.13 9.65 29.92
C PRO A 88 38.83 10.98 30.26
N THR A 89 40.15 11.02 30.09
CA THR A 89 40.95 12.26 30.11
C THR A 89 41.39 12.63 28.68
N ALA A 90 41.76 13.89 28.44
CA ALA A 90 42.18 14.34 27.11
C ALA A 90 43.40 13.55 26.59
N GLU A 91 44.39 13.28 27.45
CA GLU A 91 45.60 12.50 27.12
C GLU A 91 45.24 11.09 26.63
N ARG A 92 44.21 10.48 27.23
CA ARG A 92 43.72 9.14 26.92
C ARG A 92 42.88 9.07 25.64
N LEU A 93 42.57 10.20 25.02
CA LEU A 93 41.86 10.30 23.75
C LEU A 93 42.76 10.76 22.59
N ARG A 94 43.90 11.42 22.85
CA ARG A 94 44.87 11.84 21.81
C ARG A 94 45.17 10.67 20.86
N PRO A 95 45.20 10.85 19.52
CA PRO A 95 45.39 9.75 18.57
C PRO A 95 46.61 8.85 18.86
N ALA A 96 47.73 9.43 19.31
CA ALA A 96 48.93 8.66 19.69
C ALA A 96 48.75 7.74 20.92
N ALA A 97 47.72 7.93 21.73
CA ALA A 97 47.35 7.10 22.88
C ALA A 97 46.21 6.10 22.58
N LEU A 98 45.67 6.11 21.35
CA LEU A 98 44.64 5.18 20.89
C LEU A 98 45.28 3.98 20.19
N ALA A 99 44.93 2.78 20.64
CA ALA A 99 45.37 1.53 20.02
C ALA A 99 44.84 1.43 18.58
N GLN A 100 45.74 1.19 17.62
CA GLN A 100 45.37 0.92 16.24
C GLN A 100 44.86 -0.53 16.10
N ARG A 101 43.62 -0.68 15.64
CA ARG A 101 42.96 -1.98 15.48
C ARG A 101 42.73 -2.26 13.99
N ALA A 102 43.80 -2.50 13.22
CA ALA A 102 43.73 -2.70 11.76
C ALA A 102 42.78 -3.85 11.36
N ALA A 103 42.68 -4.91 12.17
CA ALA A 103 41.71 -6.01 11.98
C ALA A 103 40.24 -5.61 12.24
N LYS A 104 39.95 -4.32 12.46
CA LYS A 104 38.62 -3.71 12.55
C LYS A 104 38.40 -2.66 11.46
N VAL A 105 39.02 -2.84 10.30
CA VAL A 105 38.90 -1.97 9.12
C VAL A 105 38.75 -2.82 7.86
N SER A 106 37.73 -2.50 7.06
CA SER A 106 37.52 -3.00 5.71
C SER A 106 38.21 -2.10 4.69
N GLY A 107 38.78 -2.72 3.64
CA GLY A 107 39.49 -2.00 2.58
C GLY A 107 40.84 -1.42 3.00
N SER A 108 41.55 -2.02 3.96
CA SER A 108 42.89 -1.53 4.30
C SER A 108 43.85 -1.67 3.10
N GLY A 109 44.49 -0.56 2.71
CA GLY A 109 45.26 -0.44 1.47
C GLY A 109 44.44 -0.27 0.19
N ALA A 110 43.10 -0.16 0.26
CA ALA A 110 42.25 0.22 -0.86
C ALA A 110 42.09 1.75 -0.95
N ALA A 111 41.27 2.22 -1.89
CA ALA A 111 40.98 3.65 -2.07
C ALA A 111 40.23 4.28 -0.88
N HIS A 112 39.51 3.48 -0.09
CA HIS A 112 38.72 3.92 1.06
C HIS A 112 38.87 2.92 2.23
N GLU A 113 39.14 3.40 3.44
CA GLU A 113 39.11 2.58 4.66
C GLU A 113 37.80 2.77 5.42
N ILE A 114 37.06 1.69 5.67
CA ILE A 114 35.79 1.71 6.41
C ILE A 114 35.94 0.94 7.73
N PRO A 115 35.84 1.59 8.90
CA PRO A 115 35.99 0.90 10.19
C PRO A 115 34.78 -0.01 10.49
N HIS A 116 35.00 -1.08 11.26
CA HIS A 116 33.99 -2.07 11.65
C HIS A 116 33.09 -1.55 12.80
N LEU A 117 32.39 -0.46 12.49
CA LEU A 117 31.50 0.27 13.39
C LEU A 117 30.07 0.22 12.82
N VAL A 118 29.09 -0.10 13.65
CA VAL A 118 27.66 0.04 13.34
C VAL A 118 27.05 1.10 14.24
N HIS A 119 26.57 2.18 13.64
CA HIS A 119 25.91 3.30 14.31
C HIS A 119 24.38 3.16 14.22
N SER A 120 23.70 3.38 15.33
CA SER A 120 22.26 3.65 15.39
C SER A 120 22.01 4.87 16.28
N ILE A 121 20.90 5.56 16.10
CA ILE A 121 20.55 6.80 16.80
C ILE A 121 19.27 6.62 17.61
N TRP A 122 19.24 7.14 18.84
CA TRP A 122 18.04 7.29 19.65
C TRP A 122 18.02 8.63 20.40
N PHE A 123 17.19 9.55 19.92
CA PHE A 123 16.90 10.84 20.58
C PHE A 123 15.54 10.83 21.28
N GLY A 124 15.36 11.75 22.22
CA GLY A 124 14.16 11.87 23.06
C GLY A 124 14.31 11.26 24.45
N GLY A 125 15.53 11.17 24.98
CA GLY A 125 15.82 10.60 26.29
C GLY A 125 16.10 9.08 26.26
N PRO A 126 16.10 8.41 27.42
CA PRO A 126 16.58 7.04 27.54
C PRO A 126 15.80 6.01 26.70
N LEU A 127 16.51 4.96 26.28
CA LEU A 127 15.96 3.80 25.60
C LEU A 127 15.68 2.68 26.62
N TYR A 128 14.46 2.65 27.14
CA TYR A 128 13.95 1.70 28.14
C TYR A 128 12.83 0.82 27.57
N ASP A 129 12.47 -0.27 28.25
CA ASP A 129 11.39 -1.16 27.81
C ASP A 129 10.02 -0.62 28.26
N ASP A 130 9.12 -0.43 27.30
CA ASP A 130 7.74 0.08 27.50
C ASP A 130 6.66 -0.86 26.94
N GLY A 131 7.04 -2.09 26.54
CA GLY A 131 6.19 -3.03 25.79
C GLY A 131 5.90 -2.60 24.34
N GLY A 132 6.52 -1.51 23.88
CA GLY A 132 6.32 -0.89 22.58
C GLY A 132 7.55 -0.97 21.67
N PRO A 133 7.66 -0.05 20.69
CA PRO A 133 8.74 -0.08 19.70
C PRO A 133 10.15 0.01 20.26
N ARG A 134 10.34 0.64 21.44
CA ARG A 134 11.65 0.72 22.13
C ARG A 134 12.24 -0.66 22.41
N GLU A 135 11.40 -1.59 22.85
CA GLU A 135 11.80 -2.98 23.12
C GLU A 135 12.24 -3.71 21.84
N LYS A 136 11.55 -3.47 20.71
CA LYS A 136 11.96 -4.00 19.39
C LYS A 136 13.31 -3.43 18.96
N PHE A 137 13.51 -2.12 19.08
CA PHE A 137 14.78 -1.46 18.76
C PHE A 137 15.95 -2.09 19.57
N LYS A 138 15.79 -2.24 20.88
CA LYS A 138 16.78 -2.87 21.76
C LYS A 138 17.10 -4.32 21.37
N LYS A 139 16.07 -5.12 21.05
CA LYS A 139 16.23 -6.52 20.62
C LYS A 139 16.94 -6.63 19.27
N ASN A 140 16.57 -5.80 18.30
CA ASN A 140 17.15 -5.81 16.96
C ASN A 140 18.62 -5.39 16.97
N LEU A 141 18.98 -4.34 17.72
CA LEU A 141 20.37 -3.91 17.85
C LEU A 141 21.25 -4.97 18.54
N ALA A 142 20.73 -5.61 19.61
CA ALA A 142 21.40 -6.71 20.28
C ALA A 142 21.59 -7.93 19.36
N ALA A 143 20.54 -8.31 18.62
CA ALA A 143 20.62 -9.41 17.65
C ALA A 143 21.64 -9.13 16.53
N GLY A 144 21.67 -7.90 15.99
CA GLY A 144 22.67 -7.48 15.00
C GLY A 144 24.10 -7.55 15.53
N ARG A 145 24.32 -7.12 16.78
CA ARG A 145 25.59 -7.20 17.49
C ARG A 145 26.04 -8.64 17.77
N GLN A 146 25.11 -9.53 18.08
CA GLN A 146 25.39 -10.96 18.28
C GLN A 146 25.69 -11.66 16.94
N ALA A 147 25.00 -11.28 15.86
CA ALA A 147 25.15 -11.84 14.51
C ALA A 147 26.44 -11.40 13.79
N ASN A 148 27.03 -10.27 14.16
CA ASN A 148 28.25 -9.71 13.56
C ASN A 148 29.28 -9.38 14.65
N PRO A 149 29.93 -10.39 15.27
CA PRO A 149 30.87 -10.18 16.38
C PRO A 149 32.10 -9.37 15.99
N ASP A 150 32.40 -9.27 14.70
CA ASP A 150 33.49 -8.45 14.20
C ASP A 150 33.22 -6.95 14.26
N PHE A 151 31.94 -6.54 14.23
CA PHE A 151 31.55 -5.14 14.29
C PHE A 151 31.23 -4.72 15.73
N GLU A 152 31.66 -3.52 16.08
CA GLU A 152 31.30 -2.87 17.34
C GLU A 152 30.08 -1.99 17.10
N PHE A 153 29.07 -2.07 17.97
CA PHE A 153 27.81 -1.34 17.81
C PHE A 153 27.77 -0.12 18.75
N GLN A 154 27.34 1.03 18.24
CA GLN A 154 27.19 2.30 18.94
C GLN A 154 25.74 2.75 18.89
N LEU A 155 25.17 3.08 20.04
CA LEU A 155 23.93 3.83 20.15
C LEU A 155 24.24 5.28 20.51
N TRP A 156 24.01 6.18 19.56
CA TRP A 156 24.10 7.62 19.76
C TRP A 156 22.84 8.12 20.47
N THR A 157 23.01 8.88 21.55
CA THR A 157 21.90 9.31 22.41
C THR A 157 22.08 10.74 22.94
N ASP A 158 20.96 11.34 23.36
CA ASP A 158 20.92 12.63 24.05
C ASP A 158 20.86 12.51 25.60
N VAL A 159 20.90 11.29 26.15
CA VAL A 159 21.14 11.08 27.59
C VAL A 159 22.52 11.60 27.98
N SER A 160 22.56 12.56 28.90
CA SER A 160 23.78 13.26 29.31
C SER A 160 24.65 12.45 30.26
N ARG A 161 25.96 12.73 30.27
CA ARG A 161 26.89 12.16 31.27
C ARG A 161 26.59 12.64 32.70
N ALA A 162 25.86 13.76 32.85
CA ALA A 162 25.35 14.23 34.14
C ALA A 162 24.25 13.29 34.68
N GLU A 163 23.22 12.97 33.90
CA GLU A 163 22.17 12.00 34.29
C GLU A 163 22.77 10.61 34.63
N VAL A 164 23.80 10.19 33.88
CA VAL A 164 24.55 8.96 34.17
C VAL A 164 25.29 9.07 35.51
N ALA A 165 25.93 10.20 35.81
CA ALA A 165 26.61 10.43 37.08
C ALA A 165 25.64 10.48 38.26
N GLU A 166 24.45 11.07 38.10
CA GLU A 166 23.37 11.07 39.10
C GLU A 166 22.87 9.64 39.40
N VAL A 167 22.58 8.85 38.36
CA VAL A 167 22.17 7.45 38.52
C VAL A 167 23.26 6.62 39.20
N GLN A 168 24.53 6.84 38.86
CA GLN A 168 25.64 6.19 39.56
C GLN A 168 25.77 6.66 41.02
N ALA A 169 25.52 7.94 41.31
CA ALA A 169 25.56 8.48 42.68
C ALA A 169 24.43 7.89 43.55
N ALA A 170 23.20 7.86 43.03
CA ALA A 170 22.05 7.25 43.67
C ALA A 170 22.25 5.73 43.91
N ARG A 171 22.81 5.01 42.92
CA ARG A 171 23.22 3.59 43.11
C ARG A 171 24.26 3.42 44.22
N ARG A 172 25.27 4.31 44.32
CA ARG A 172 26.29 4.28 45.39
C ARG A 172 25.70 4.58 46.78
N SER A 173 24.75 5.51 46.88
CA SER A 173 24.07 5.87 48.14
C SER A 173 22.88 4.95 48.49
N LYS A 174 22.60 3.92 47.68
CA LYS A 174 21.45 3.01 47.80
C LYS A 174 20.09 3.73 47.80
N GLN A 175 20.01 4.86 47.12
CA GLN A 175 18.73 5.55 46.88
C GLN A 175 17.89 4.75 45.88
N GLU A 176 16.58 4.72 46.11
CA GLU A 176 15.62 4.16 45.15
C GLU A 176 15.62 4.98 43.86
N LEU A 177 15.54 4.29 42.72
CA LEU A 177 15.48 4.88 41.40
C LEU A 177 14.06 4.80 40.87
N ALA A 178 13.53 5.94 40.42
CA ALA A 178 12.19 6.05 39.85
C ALA A 178 12.19 6.95 38.61
N GLY A 179 11.13 6.82 37.79
CA GLY A 179 10.93 7.64 36.59
C GLY A 179 12.14 7.66 35.65
N ARG A 180 12.52 8.85 35.18
CA ARG A 180 13.65 9.06 34.25
C ARG A 180 14.97 8.48 34.77
N ARG A 181 15.25 8.57 36.08
CA ARG A 181 16.49 8.03 36.67
C ARG A 181 16.52 6.49 36.60
N GLN A 182 15.38 5.81 36.75
CA GLN A 182 15.29 4.37 36.52
C GLN A 182 15.48 4.02 35.04
N GLN A 183 14.84 4.77 34.13
CA GLN A 183 14.95 4.53 32.67
C GLN A 183 16.40 4.67 32.15
N VAL A 184 17.15 5.67 32.63
CA VAL A 184 18.59 5.80 32.34
C VAL A 184 19.38 4.63 32.93
N ALA A 185 19.03 4.19 34.14
CA ALA A 185 19.66 3.05 34.81
C ALA A 185 19.45 1.73 34.04
N ASP A 186 18.28 1.52 33.44
CA ASP A 186 17.95 0.35 32.62
C ASP A 186 18.66 0.39 31.26
N MET A 187 18.72 1.57 30.62
CA MET A 187 19.46 1.76 29.37
C MET A 187 20.96 1.44 29.56
N LEU A 188 21.58 1.91 30.65
CA LEU A 188 22.97 1.60 31.00
C LEU A 188 23.18 0.09 31.26
N SER A 189 22.28 -0.55 32.01
CA SER A 189 22.36 -1.98 32.33
C SER A 189 22.20 -2.86 31.08
N TRP A 190 21.27 -2.52 30.18
CA TRP A 190 21.08 -3.21 28.90
C TRP A 190 22.30 -3.04 27.98
N ALA A 191 22.86 -1.83 27.89
CA ALA A 191 23.96 -1.55 26.99
C ALA A 191 25.25 -2.31 27.36
N ASP A 192 25.64 -2.35 28.64
CA ASP A 192 26.76 -3.21 29.04
C ASP A 192 26.40 -4.70 28.87
N LYS A 193 25.17 -5.15 29.17
CA LYS A 193 24.79 -6.57 28.97
C LYS A 193 24.99 -7.02 27.51
N GLU A 194 24.42 -6.28 26.55
CA GLU A 194 24.46 -6.62 25.13
C GLU A 194 25.73 -6.12 24.39
N LYS A 195 26.66 -5.49 25.12
CA LYS A 195 27.91 -4.91 24.61
C LYS A 195 27.70 -3.92 23.45
N ILE A 196 26.67 -3.07 23.63
CA ILE A 196 26.41 -1.85 22.86
C ILE A 196 27.10 -0.68 23.57
N ARG A 197 27.84 0.17 22.85
CA ARG A 197 28.40 1.40 23.43
C ARG A 197 27.36 2.51 23.41
N LEU A 198 27.22 3.24 24.51
CA LEU A 198 26.36 4.43 24.54
C LEU A 198 27.21 5.67 24.31
N ILE A 199 26.97 6.42 23.24
CA ILE A 199 27.73 7.62 22.89
C ILE A 199 26.81 8.83 23.02
N ASN A 200 27.16 9.79 23.87
CA ASN A 200 26.43 11.06 23.91
C ASN A 200 26.73 11.88 22.64
N VAL A 201 25.70 12.30 21.92
CA VAL A 201 25.86 13.04 20.66
C VAL A 201 26.41 14.45 20.87
N ASP A 202 26.02 15.10 21.96
CA ASP A 202 26.29 16.50 22.27
C ASP A 202 27.72 16.73 22.80
N GLU A 203 28.34 15.72 23.41
CA GLU A 203 29.77 15.74 23.76
C GLU A 203 30.67 15.74 22.51
N VAL A 204 30.29 14.97 21.48
CA VAL A 204 31.07 14.81 20.24
C VAL A 204 30.80 15.93 19.24
N PHE A 205 29.53 16.34 19.10
CA PHE A 205 29.08 17.38 18.19
C PHE A 205 28.81 18.71 18.92
N SER A 206 29.76 19.09 19.78
CA SER A 206 29.74 20.29 20.61
C SER A 206 30.05 21.56 19.80
N ALA A 207 29.96 22.74 20.43
CA ALA A 207 30.29 24.03 19.84
C ALA A 207 31.74 24.15 19.31
N ALA A 208 32.67 23.30 19.77
CA ALA A 208 34.05 23.25 19.27
C ALA A 208 34.22 22.31 18.06
N ALA A 209 33.25 21.42 17.80
CA ALA A 209 33.25 20.49 16.67
C ALA A 209 31.80 20.24 16.19
N PRO A 210 31.05 21.26 15.76
CA PRO A 210 29.63 21.12 15.47
C PRO A 210 29.37 20.18 14.28
N MET A 211 28.14 19.66 14.17
CA MET A 211 27.61 19.18 12.88
C MET A 211 27.56 20.35 11.88
N ARG A 212 27.79 20.10 10.59
CA ARG A 212 27.57 21.11 9.53
C ARG A 212 26.16 21.69 9.65
N LEU A 213 25.17 20.82 9.90
CA LEU A 213 23.76 21.16 10.06
C LEU A 213 23.32 21.26 11.53
N ALA A 214 24.21 21.57 12.48
CA ALA A 214 23.89 21.62 13.91
C ALA A 214 22.63 22.45 14.27
N PRO A 215 22.39 23.66 13.73
CA PRO A 215 21.16 24.42 14.03
C PRO A 215 19.88 23.70 13.60
N HIS A 216 19.93 22.91 12.51
CA HIS A 216 18.81 22.11 12.01
C HIS A 216 18.56 20.91 12.94
N VAL A 217 19.60 20.12 13.23
CA VAL A 217 19.51 18.95 14.12
C VAL A 217 19.02 19.33 15.52
N LEU A 218 19.51 20.45 16.06
CA LEU A 218 19.10 20.95 17.37
C LEU A 218 17.67 21.51 17.35
N THR A 219 17.25 22.20 16.29
CA THR A 219 15.85 22.65 16.14
C THR A 219 14.91 21.45 16.05
N GLU A 220 15.20 20.47 15.20
CA GLU A 220 14.34 19.30 14.99
C GLU A 220 14.28 18.39 16.23
N ARG A 221 15.38 18.21 16.99
CA ARG A 221 15.35 17.61 18.35
C ARG A 221 14.49 18.42 19.31
N ALA A 222 14.59 19.75 19.30
CA ALA A 222 13.83 20.63 20.19
C ALA A 222 12.33 20.72 19.87
N ARG A 223 11.86 20.14 18.75
CA ARG A 223 10.42 19.99 18.47
C ARG A 223 9.72 19.00 19.40
N GLY A 224 10.43 18.04 20.02
CA GLY A 224 9.81 17.03 20.89
C GLY A 224 8.78 16.10 20.21
N THR A 225 8.69 16.15 18.88
CA THR A 225 7.84 15.29 18.04
C THR A 225 8.64 14.12 17.50
N GLY A 226 7.96 13.00 17.22
CA GLY A 226 8.66 11.83 16.68
C GLY A 226 9.20 12.04 15.26
N THR A 227 8.60 12.95 14.49
CA THR A 227 9.09 13.36 13.17
C THR A 227 10.26 14.33 13.25
N GLY A 228 10.33 15.17 14.30
CA GLY A 228 11.52 15.97 14.62
C GLY A 228 12.72 15.10 14.99
N TYR A 229 12.53 14.07 15.83
CA TYR A 229 13.59 13.11 16.14
C TYR A 229 14.04 12.30 14.92
N ALA A 230 13.13 11.89 14.04
CA ALA A 230 13.47 11.25 12.76
C ALA A 230 14.26 12.19 11.83
N SER A 231 13.78 13.42 11.63
CA SER A 231 14.46 14.47 10.83
C SER A 231 15.88 14.76 11.33
N ALA A 232 16.05 14.86 12.65
CA ALA A 232 17.36 15.00 13.28
C ALA A 232 18.26 13.75 13.07
N SER A 233 17.70 12.54 13.12
CA SER A 233 18.42 11.27 12.86
C SER A 233 18.86 11.14 11.40
N ASP A 234 18.04 11.60 10.45
CA ASP A 234 18.35 11.59 9.01
C ASP A 234 19.52 12.48 8.62
N ILE A 235 19.70 13.60 9.33
CA ILE A 235 20.88 14.46 9.19
C ILE A 235 22.06 13.84 9.95
N ALA A 236 21.87 13.49 11.22
CA ALA A 236 22.94 13.04 12.11
C ALA A 236 23.61 11.74 11.63
N ARG A 237 22.87 10.81 10.99
CA ARG A 237 23.46 9.60 10.39
C ARG A 237 24.50 9.92 9.31
N VAL A 238 24.30 10.97 8.53
CA VAL A 238 25.25 11.40 7.49
C VAL A 238 26.41 12.19 8.10
N GLU A 239 26.18 13.03 9.11
CA GLU A 239 27.24 13.73 9.88
C GLU A 239 28.18 12.73 10.58
N ILE A 240 27.63 11.70 11.22
CA ILE A 240 28.38 10.62 11.89
C ILE A 240 29.22 9.84 10.88
N LEU A 241 28.63 9.43 9.75
CA LEU A 241 29.37 8.72 8.71
C LEU A 241 30.41 9.60 7.99
N HIS A 242 30.13 10.89 7.80
CA HIS A 242 31.11 11.84 7.27
C HIS A 242 32.33 11.95 8.20
N ARG A 243 32.11 12.02 9.52
CA ARG A 243 33.21 12.20 10.49
C ARG A 243 33.95 10.90 10.86
N PHE A 244 33.25 9.78 10.96
CA PHE A 244 33.79 8.53 11.50
C PHE A 244 33.74 7.34 10.53
N GLY A 245 32.86 7.37 9.54
CA GLY A 245 32.59 6.23 8.66
C GLY A 245 32.05 5.00 9.40
N GLY A 246 32.00 3.88 8.69
CA GLY A 246 31.40 2.63 9.13
C GLY A 246 30.07 2.35 8.43
N ALA A 247 29.16 1.68 9.13
CA ALA A 247 27.79 1.48 8.72
C ALA A 247 26.84 2.21 9.68
N TYR A 248 25.80 2.86 9.16
CA TYR A 248 24.63 3.29 9.89
C TYR A 248 23.48 2.30 9.65
N THR A 249 22.66 2.06 10.67
CA THR A 249 21.32 1.47 10.52
C THR A 249 20.33 2.11 11.48
N ASP A 250 19.09 2.33 11.03
CA ASP A 250 17.96 2.51 11.93
C ASP A 250 17.79 1.23 12.79
N GLY A 251 17.45 1.40 14.07
CA GLY A 251 17.49 0.32 15.05
C GLY A 251 16.32 -0.66 14.98
N ASP A 252 15.31 -0.40 14.17
CA ASP A 252 14.21 -1.33 13.89
C ASP A 252 14.48 -2.25 12.69
N ASN A 253 15.53 -1.99 11.91
CA ASN A 253 16.04 -2.93 10.88
C ASN A 253 16.59 -4.22 11.51
N LEU A 254 16.70 -5.28 10.70
CA LEU A 254 17.35 -6.53 11.09
C LEU A 254 18.68 -6.69 10.35
N VAL A 255 19.78 -6.39 11.04
CA VAL A 255 21.16 -6.63 10.58
C VAL A 255 21.46 -8.13 10.66
N LYS A 256 21.74 -8.75 9.51
CA LYS A 256 22.01 -10.19 9.37
C LYS A 256 23.53 -10.45 9.37
N PRO A 257 24.00 -11.71 9.49
CA PRO A 257 25.43 -12.02 9.39
C PRO A 257 26.03 -11.61 8.03
N LYS A 258 27.37 -11.54 7.98
CA LYS A 258 28.19 -11.20 6.78
C LYS A 258 28.19 -9.71 6.39
N VAL A 259 27.94 -8.79 7.32
CA VAL A 259 28.12 -7.35 7.07
C VAL A 259 29.51 -7.04 6.51
N VAL A 260 30.56 -7.69 7.03
CA VAL A 260 31.97 -7.51 6.60
C VAL A 260 32.15 -7.61 5.08
N VAL A 261 31.61 -8.65 4.43
CA VAL A 261 31.74 -8.89 2.98
C VAL A 261 31.12 -7.75 2.15
N THR A 262 30.06 -7.14 2.67
CA THR A 262 29.40 -6.01 2.03
C THR A 262 30.20 -4.73 2.23
N VAL A 263 30.72 -4.50 3.44
CA VAL A 263 31.54 -3.33 3.75
C VAL A 263 32.88 -3.36 3.01
N ASP A 264 33.55 -4.51 2.89
CA ASP A 264 34.76 -4.69 2.07
C ASP A 264 34.52 -4.32 0.60
N ARG A 265 33.40 -4.80 0.03
CA ARG A 265 33.00 -4.49 -1.35
C ARG A 265 32.76 -2.99 -1.56
N ILE A 266 32.19 -2.31 -0.56
CA ILE A 266 31.91 -0.86 -0.62
C ILE A 266 33.19 -0.04 -0.40
N ALA A 267 34.11 -0.51 0.44
CA ALA A 267 35.44 0.09 0.61
C ALA A 267 36.29 0.03 -0.68
N GLY A 268 36.12 -1.03 -1.48
CA GLY A 268 36.69 -1.14 -2.83
C GLY A 268 35.94 -0.37 -3.93
N SER A 269 34.83 0.33 -3.62
CA SER A 269 34.02 1.03 -4.62
C SER A 269 34.53 2.45 -4.95
N ARG A 270 34.07 3.02 -6.07
CA ARG A 270 34.46 4.37 -6.55
C ARG A 270 34.34 5.45 -5.47
N ASP A 271 33.17 5.53 -4.82
CA ASP A 271 32.82 6.63 -3.92
C ASP A 271 32.92 6.28 -2.43
N GLY A 272 33.32 5.04 -2.11
CA GLY A 272 33.48 4.56 -0.72
C GLY A 272 32.18 4.56 0.09
N PHE A 273 31.01 4.57 -0.58
CA PHE A 273 29.71 4.94 -0.02
C PHE A 273 28.57 4.13 -0.67
N ALA A 274 27.58 3.68 0.11
CA ALA A 274 26.39 2.95 -0.38
C ALA A 274 25.13 3.20 0.47
N LEU A 275 23.95 2.98 -0.14
CA LEU A 275 22.61 3.10 0.47
C LEU A 275 21.89 1.74 0.53
N SER A 276 20.99 1.52 1.49
CA SER A 276 20.08 0.37 1.48
C SER A 276 19.24 0.28 0.21
N VAL A 277 18.94 -0.95 -0.22
CA VAL A 277 17.87 -1.25 -1.17
C VAL A 277 16.75 -2.03 -0.47
N GLU A 278 15.52 -1.54 -0.57
CA GLU A 278 14.32 -2.24 -0.11
C GLU A 278 13.93 -3.40 -1.03
N ARG A 279 13.00 -4.25 -0.55
CA ARG A 279 12.47 -5.42 -1.27
C ARG A 279 11.87 -5.12 -2.66
N LEU A 280 11.58 -3.85 -2.98
CA LEU A 280 11.05 -3.39 -4.28
C LEU A 280 12.11 -2.67 -5.16
N GLY A 281 13.40 -2.72 -4.81
CA GLY A 281 14.46 -2.05 -5.57
C GLY A 281 14.56 -0.54 -5.34
N MET A 282 13.80 0.01 -4.38
CA MET A 282 13.88 1.41 -3.98
C MET A 282 15.08 1.62 -3.06
N LEU A 283 15.81 2.71 -3.25
CA LEU A 283 16.88 3.11 -2.33
C LEU A 283 16.29 3.70 -1.05
N ASN A 284 16.96 3.47 0.09
CA ASN A 284 16.58 4.04 1.37
C ASN A 284 17.86 4.50 2.14
N ASN A 285 17.74 5.56 2.95
CA ASN A 285 18.77 6.06 3.87
C ASN A 285 18.70 5.40 5.27
N SER A 286 17.82 4.41 5.46
CA SER A 286 17.71 3.60 6.69
C SER A 286 18.91 2.72 6.97
N VAL A 287 19.72 2.42 5.95
CA VAL A 287 21.06 1.88 6.05
C VAL A 287 21.97 2.68 5.12
N ILE A 288 23.13 3.10 5.63
CA ILE A 288 24.15 3.80 4.84
C ILE A 288 25.50 3.22 5.24
N VAL A 289 26.37 2.89 4.29
CA VAL A 289 27.76 2.50 4.57
C VAL A 289 28.66 3.55 3.93
N SER A 290 29.68 4.03 4.65
CA SER A 290 30.63 5.02 4.11
C SER A 290 31.99 4.94 4.79
N ALA A 291 33.06 5.22 4.05
CA ALA A 291 34.28 5.75 4.66
C ALA A 291 34.03 7.17 5.23
N ALA A 292 34.94 7.64 6.10
CA ALA A 292 34.90 9.03 6.54
C ALA A 292 35.41 9.98 5.44
N ASN A 293 34.99 11.24 5.50
CA ASN A 293 35.38 12.32 4.60
C ASN A 293 35.16 12.03 3.10
N THR A 294 34.15 11.22 2.77
CA THR A 294 33.81 10.90 1.36
C THR A 294 33.10 12.08 0.69
N LYS A 295 33.38 12.30 -0.60
CA LYS A 295 32.61 13.25 -1.43
C LYS A 295 31.10 12.96 -1.37
N ALA A 296 30.71 11.69 -1.26
CA ALA A 296 29.31 11.29 -1.18
C ALA A 296 28.60 11.81 0.08
N THR A 297 29.22 11.69 1.26
CA THR A 297 28.61 12.20 2.51
C THR A 297 28.53 13.73 2.52
N ASP A 298 29.58 14.43 2.08
CA ASP A 298 29.60 15.90 1.98
C ASP A 298 28.61 16.44 0.91
N VAL A 299 28.46 15.76 -0.23
CA VAL A 299 27.43 16.05 -1.23
C VAL A 299 26.02 15.83 -0.67
N TYR A 300 25.78 14.75 0.06
CA TYR A 300 24.47 14.45 0.64
C TYR A 300 24.11 15.50 1.73
N LEU A 301 25.06 15.88 2.60
CA LEU A 301 24.86 16.97 3.56
C LEU A 301 24.50 18.30 2.87
N ARG A 302 25.14 18.65 1.73
CA ARG A 302 24.73 19.82 0.92
C ARG A 302 23.33 19.72 0.31
N ILE A 303 22.84 18.51 0.01
CA ILE A 303 21.47 18.31 -0.49
C ILE A 303 20.46 18.50 0.66
N LEU A 304 20.76 17.97 1.85
CA LEU A 304 19.95 18.21 3.05
C LEU A 304 19.90 19.71 3.40
N GLU A 305 21.05 20.39 3.41
CA GLU A 305 21.20 21.83 3.61
C GLU A 305 20.32 22.64 2.65
N GLY A 306 20.46 22.40 1.34
CA GLY A 306 19.66 23.05 0.30
C GLY A 306 18.19 22.63 0.25
N ASN A 307 17.79 21.57 0.96
CA ASN A 307 16.39 21.21 1.14
C ASN A 307 15.74 22.00 2.27
N PHE A 308 16.44 22.26 3.39
CA PHE A 308 15.89 23.07 4.49
C PHE A 308 15.57 24.51 4.07
N THR A 309 16.35 25.11 3.16
CA THR A 309 16.10 26.48 2.64
C THR A 309 14.84 26.63 1.77
N LYS A 310 14.07 25.56 1.53
CA LYS A 310 12.80 25.56 0.80
C LYS A 310 11.63 25.46 1.77
N SER A 311 10.53 26.18 1.53
CA SER A 311 9.25 25.94 2.23
C SER A 311 8.66 24.56 1.90
N PHE A 312 7.75 24.05 2.74
CA PHE A 312 7.23 22.68 2.63
C PHE A 312 6.50 22.45 1.30
N GLY A 313 5.56 23.32 0.94
CA GLY A 313 4.86 23.25 -0.34
C GLY A 313 5.80 23.34 -1.55
N ARG A 314 6.93 24.06 -1.44
CA ARG A 314 7.96 24.12 -2.50
C ARG A 314 8.66 22.78 -2.68
N ILE A 315 9.23 22.21 -1.63
CA ILE A 315 9.97 20.93 -1.75
C ILE A 315 9.04 19.77 -2.13
N ARG A 316 7.79 19.78 -1.64
CA ARG A 316 6.72 18.86 -2.05
C ARG A 316 6.40 18.99 -3.54
N PHE A 317 6.30 20.21 -4.08
CA PHE A 317 6.08 20.44 -5.52
C PHE A 317 7.25 19.93 -6.38
N GLU A 318 8.49 20.25 -6.00
CA GLU A 318 9.71 19.81 -6.71
C GLU A 318 9.78 18.26 -6.77
N ASN A 319 9.62 17.58 -5.63
CA ASN A 319 9.75 16.12 -5.55
C ASN A 319 8.57 15.35 -6.18
N VAL A 320 7.33 15.85 -6.05
CA VAL A 320 6.13 15.19 -6.62
C VAL A 320 6.07 15.36 -8.13
N THR A 321 6.27 16.59 -8.64
CA THR A 321 6.04 16.86 -10.06
C THR A 321 7.22 16.51 -10.96
N ARG A 322 8.46 16.55 -10.42
CA ARG A 322 9.71 16.48 -11.21
C ARG A 322 9.79 17.52 -12.34
N ARG A 323 9.00 18.59 -12.28
CA ARG A 323 8.93 19.64 -13.32
C ARG A 323 10.03 20.68 -13.15
N ASP A 324 10.28 21.40 -14.22
CA ASP A 324 11.18 22.54 -14.26
C ASP A 324 10.65 23.69 -13.37
N MET A 325 11.53 24.45 -12.71
CA MET A 325 11.10 25.61 -11.91
C MET A 325 10.36 26.67 -12.74
N ARG A 326 10.48 26.67 -14.08
CA ARG A 326 9.68 27.51 -14.99
C ARG A 326 8.17 27.22 -14.94
N ASP A 327 7.72 26.12 -14.34
CA ASP A 327 6.31 25.87 -14.05
C ASP A 327 5.85 26.45 -12.70
N TRP A 328 6.75 26.86 -11.80
CA TRP A 328 6.44 27.30 -10.43
C TRP A 328 5.50 28.51 -10.38
N GLU A 329 5.69 29.47 -11.28
CA GLU A 329 4.98 30.77 -11.28
C GLU A 329 3.53 30.65 -11.78
N LYS A 330 3.11 29.47 -12.27
CA LYS A 330 1.76 29.25 -12.79
C LYS A 330 0.72 29.19 -11.65
N PRO A 331 -0.39 29.94 -11.72
CA PRO A 331 -1.40 29.97 -10.66
C PRO A 331 -1.99 28.61 -10.29
N GLU A 332 -2.12 27.67 -11.24
CA GLU A 332 -2.57 26.30 -10.91
C GLU A 332 -1.60 25.57 -9.95
N ASN A 333 -0.29 25.76 -10.11
CA ASN A 333 0.72 25.12 -9.28
C ASN A 333 0.82 25.77 -7.89
N GLN A 334 0.67 27.10 -7.82
CA GLN A 334 0.59 27.84 -6.55
C GLN A 334 -0.61 27.38 -5.69
N ASN A 335 -1.73 26.96 -6.29
CA ASN A 335 -2.84 26.36 -5.54
C ASN A 335 -2.47 25.02 -4.89
N VAL A 336 -1.69 24.17 -5.56
CA VAL A 336 -1.21 22.88 -5.00
C VAL A 336 -0.23 23.12 -3.85
N VAL A 337 0.72 24.05 -4.03
CA VAL A 337 1.66 24.52 -2.99
C VAL A 337 0.89 25.05 -1.77
N ARG A 338 -0.17 25.84 -2.00
CA ARG A 338 -1.03 26.37 -0.94
C ARG A 338 -1.75 25.26 -0.18
N MET A 339 -2.35 24.29 -0.86
CA MET A 339 -3.02 23.15 -0.21
C MET A 339 -2.04 22.29 0.61
N ALA A 340 -0.81 22.08 0.14
CA ALA A 340 0.23 21.40 0.91
C ALA A 340 0.62 22.17 2.18
N ASN A 341 0.71 23.51 2.11
CA ASN A 341 1.00 24.34 3.27
C ASN A 341 -0.18 24.45 4.26
N GLU A 342 -1.44 24.40 3.79
CA GLU A 342 -2.64 24.63 4.62
C GLU A 342 -3.27 23.36 5.22
N VAL A 343 -3.35 22.26 4.44
CA VAL A 343 -4.25 21.13 4.68
C VAL A 343 -3.52 19.79 4.87
N GLU A 344 -2.33 19.61 4.27
CA GLU A 344 -1.56 18.36 4.35
C GLU A 344 -1.05 18.12 5.79
N PHE A 345 -1.71 17.20 6.50
CA PHE A 345 -1.55 16.98 7.94
C PHE A 345 -0.50 15.92 8.31
N ASP A 346 -0.18 14.93 7.45
CA ASP A 346 0.76 13.86 7.84
C ASP A 346 2.15 14.43 8.14
N PRO A 347 2.59 14.45 9.41
CA PRO A 347 3.84 15.11 9.78
C PRO A 347 5.06 14.34 9.28
N ARG A 348 4.90 13.08 8.81
CA ARG A 348 5.99 12.32 8.18
C ARG A 348 6.36 12.89 6.83
N LEU A 349 5.42 13.47 6.08
CA LEU A 349 5.68 13.95 4.72
C LEU A 349 6.73 15.05 4.72
N GLU A 350 6.75 15.93 5.72
CA GLU A 350 7.80 16.94 5.84
C GLU A 350 9.19 16.33 5.98
N THR A 351 9.35 15.35 6.89
CA THR A 351 10.60 14.59 7.07
C THR A 351 10.99 13.85 5.79
N ILE A 352 10.05 13.13 5.18
CA ILE A 352 10.30 12.34 3.97
C ILE A 352 10.79 13.22 2.81
N GLU A 353 10.15 14.36 2.56
CA GLU A 353 10.55 15.25 1.45
C GLU A 353 11.91 15.93 1.71
N ARG A 354 12.18 16.34 2.96
CA ARG A 354 13.41 17.07 3.33
C ARG A 354 14.64 16.17 3.46
N THR A 355 14.53 15.10 4.23
CA THR A 355 15.66 14.29 4.70
C THR A 355 15.57 12.83 4.31
N GLY A 356 14.36 12.33 4.09
CA GLY A 356 14.07 10.94 3.77
C GLY A 356 14.39 10.51 2.33
N PRO A 357 14.00 9.26 1.99
CA PRO A 357 14.48 8.55 0.81
C PRO A 357 13.71 8.89 -0.48
N THR A 358 13.67 10.17 -0.87
CA THR A 358 13.03 10.57 -2.14
C THR A 358 13.90 10.22 -3.36
N SER A 359 13.26 9.98 -4.50
CA SER A 359 14.00 9.84 -5.77
C SER A 359 14.75 11.13 -6.14
N GLY A 360 14.20 12.31 -5.80
CA GLY A 360 14.85 13.60 -6.04
C GLY A 360 16.18 13.72 -5.31
N ASN A 361 16.20 13.43 -4.01
CA ASN A 361 17.40 13.47 -3.18
C ASN A 361 18.50 12.53 -3.71
N PHE A 362 18.15 11.29 -4.09
CA PHE A 362 19.13 10.32 -4.55
C PHE A 362 19.55 10.47 -6.02
N ASP A 363 18.67 10.94 -6.92
CA ASP A 363 19.08 11.27 -8.29
C ASP A 363 20.02 12.48 -8.30
N GLU A 364 19.80 13.47 -7.42
CA GLU A 364 20.68 14.64 -7.29
C GLU A 364 22.03 14.29 -6.65
N LEU A 365 22.03 13.42 -5.63
CA LEU A 365 23.26 12.84 -5.06
C LEU A 365 24.08 12.13 -6.15
N ALA A 366 23.43 11.31 -6.97
CA ALA A 366 24.07 10.58 -8.06
C ALA A 366 24.66 11.53 -9.13
N ARG A 367 23.92 12.55 -9.58
CA ARG A 367 24.43 13.56 -10.53
C ARG A 367 25.65 14.30 -9.99
N ARG A 368 25.63 14.74 -8.72
CA ARG A 368 26.77 15.42 -8.07
C ARG A 368 27.98 14.49 -7.83
N LEU A 369 27.77 13.18 -7.90
CA LEU A 369 28.81 12.14 -7.94
C LEU A 369 29.18 11.69 -9.38
N GLY A 370 28.75 12.43 -10.41
CA GLY A 370 29.06 12.14 -11.81
C GLY A 370 28.46 10.82 -12.27
N ARG A 371 27.14 10.70 -12.14
CA ARG A 371 26.28 9.64 -12.70
C ARG A 371 25.18 10.29 -13.55
N ASP A 372 25.03 9.82 -14.78
CA ASP A 372 24.16 10.45 -15.79
C ASP A 372 22.99 9.54 -16.21
N GLY A 373 22.08 10.07 -17.03
CA GLY A 373 20.94 9.33 -17.58
C GLY A 373 19.61 9.59 -16.85
N ALA A 374 18.60 8.77 -17.14
CA ALA A 374 17.22 8.99 -16.69
C ALA A 374 16.96 8.62 -15.23
N GLU A 375 17.70 7.65 -14.68
CA GLU A 375 17.61 7.23 -13.27
C GLU A 375 19.02 7.06 -12.66
N PRO A 376 19.80 8.15 -12.54
CA PRO A 376 21.21 8.09 -12.16
C PRO A 376 21.42 7.47 -10.77
N ARG A 377 20.42 7.54 -9.87
CA ARG A 377 20.46 6.87 -8.57
C ARG A 377 20.69 5.35 -8.65
N ARG A 378 20.32 4.67 -9.75
CA ARG A 378 20.61 3.24 -9.95
C ARG A 378 22.10 2.91 -10.12
N GLN A 379 22.97 3.93 -10.26
CA GLN A 379 24.42 3.80 -10.38
C GLN A 379 25.16 4.13 -9.07
N LEU A 380 24.42 4.34 -7.98
CA LEU A 380 24.95 4.35 -6.62
C LEU A 380 25.15 2.90 -6.13
N GLU A 381 26.15 2.71 -5.27
CA GLU A 381 26.37 1.43 -4.62
C GLU A 381 25.29 1.12 -3.59
N THR A 382 25.02 -0.17 -3.39
CA THR A 382 23.89 -0.64 -2.58
C THR A 382 24.28 -1.60 -1.46
N VAL A 383 23.57 -1.50 -0.34
CA VAL A 383 23.57 -2.48 0.75
C VAL A 383 22.41 -3.46 0.50
N PRO A 384 22.67 -4.76 0.28
CA PRO A 384 21.63 -5.73 -0.03
C PRO A 384 20.64 -6.00 1.12
N HIS A 385 19.38 -6.22 0.76
CA HIS A 385 18.27 -6.51 1.68
C HIS A 385 18.43 -7.84 2.48
N ASP A 386 19.26 -8.77 1.97
CA ASP A 386 19.62 -10.01 2.67
C ASP A 386 20.79 -9.84 3.66
N VAL A 387 21.45 -8.67 3.65
CA VAL A 387 22.50 -8.28 4.62
C VAL A 387 21.92 -7.40 5.72
N VAL A 388 21.10 -6.40 5.35
CA VAL A 388 20.26 -5.66 6.30
C VAL A 388 18.83 -5.62 5.77
N GLN A 389 17.91 -6.27 6.48
CA GLN A 389 16.49 -6.20 6.15
C GLN A 389 15.90 -4.94 6.76
N VAL A 390 15.44 -4.04 5.88
CA VAL A 390 14.72 -2.83 6.27
C VAL A 390 13.34 -3.22 6.80
N ASP A 391 12.94 -2.59 7.90
CA ASP A 391 11.63 -2.73 8.55
C ASP A 391 11.03 -1.32 8.75
N SER A 392 9.88 -1.20 9.41
CA SER A 392 9.28 0.10 9.75
C SER A 392 8.49 0.06 11.06
N ALA A 393 9.17 -0.26 12.16
CA ALA A 393 8.64 0.02 13.48
C ALA A 393 8.58 1.54 13.67
N GLN A 394 7.37 2.07 13.91
CA GLN A 394 7.07 3.50 13.95
C GLN A 394 7.57 4.15 15.26
N SER A 395 8.88 4.05 15.52
CA SER A 395 9.43 3.94 16.88
C SER A 395 9.33 5.19 17.72
N TRP A 396 9.31 6.36 17.08
CA TRP A 396 9.14 7.65 17.75
C TRP A 396 7.68 8.17 17.75
N LEU A 397 6.74 7.48 17.11
CA LEU A 397 5.44 8.06 16.72
C LEU A 397 4.24 7.68 17.61
N LYS A 398 4.40 6.77 18.59
CA LYS A 398 3.34 6.40 19.54
C LYS A 398 3.84 6.22 20.99
N PRO A 399 4.39 7.25 21.64
CA PRO A 399 4.43 7.26 23.11
C PRO A 399 2.97 7.25 23.65
N PRO A 400 2.67 6.55 24.75
CA PRO A 400 1.35 6.61 25.38
C PRO A 400 1.08 8.01 25.96
N ALA A 401 -0.20 8.40 26.03
CA ALA A 401 -0.61 9.60 26.74
C ALA A 401 -0.32 9.44 28.25
N GLN A 402 0.15 10.51 28.89
CA GLN A 402 0.52 10.46 30.30
C GLN A 402 -0.71 10.71 31.19
N SER A 403 -0.89 9.89 32.22
CA SER A 403 -1.97 10.06 33.21
C SER A 403 -1.68 11.20 34.20
N GLN A 404 -0.41 11.54 34.38
CA GLN A 404 0.11 12.67 35.16
C GLN A 404 1.36 13.20 34.46
N ALA A 405 1.57 14.52 34.47
CA ALA A 405 2.79 15.15 33.98
C ALA A 405 3.40 16.00 35.10
N SER A 406 4.73 15.98 35.21
CA SER A 406 5.48 16.85 36.12
C SER A 406 5.57 18.29 35.59
N PRO A 407 5.85 19.30 36.43
CA PRO A 407 6.07 20.67 35.98
C PRO A 407 7.18 20.81 34.93
N GLU A 408 8.21 19.96 34.99
CA GLU A 408 9.29 19.90 33.99
C GLU A 408 8.79 19.38 32.63
N GLU A 409 7.91 18.38 32.62
CA GLU A 409 7.30 17.85 31.39
C GLU A 409 6.32 18.85 30.77
N VAL A 410 5.53 19.56 31.58
CA VAL A 410 4.66 20.65 31.13
C VAL A 410 5.48 21.80 30.53
N ALA A 411 6.57 22.22 31.19
CA ALA A 411 7.47 23.24 30.66
C ALA A 411 8.20 22.80 29.37
N ALA A 412 8.62 21.53 29.30
CA ALA A 412 9.23 20.96 28.10
C ALA A 412 8.23 20.87 26.93
N ALA A 413 6.97 20.52 27.19
CA ALA A 413 5.91 20.52 26.19
C ALA A 413 5.61 21.94 25.68
N LEU A 414 5.50 22.93 26.57
CA LEU A 414 5.33 24.35 26.21
C LEU A 414 6.49 24.85 25.34
N ARG A 415 7.75 24.60 25.74
CA ARG A 415 8.94 24.97 24.96
C ARG A 415 8.91 24.32 23.58
N SER A 416 8.58 23.04 23.52
CA SER A 416 8.49 22.26 22.27
C SER A 416 7.36 22.76 21.37
N ALA A 417 6.21 23.15 21.93
CA ALA A 417 5.08 23.70 21.17
C ALA A 417 5.47 25.02 20.49
N VAL A 418 6.08 25.95 21.21
CA VAL A 418 6.59 27.22 20.68
C VAL A 418 7.66 26.99 19.60
N VAL A 419 8.59 26.03 19.80
CA VAL A 419 9.59 25.67 18.79
C VAL A 419 8.93 25.13 17.52
N ASN A 420 7.88 24.30 17.63
CA ASN A 420 7.12 23.86 16.46
C ASN A 420 6.39 25.01 15.76
N LEU A 421 5.78 25.95 16.50
CA LEU A 421 5.10 27.10 15.89
C LEU A 421 6.06 28.00 15.11
N HIS A 422 7.23 28.33 15.68
CA HIS A 422 8.27 29.10 14.97
C HIS A 422 8.85 28.34 13.77
N ARG A 423 9.17 27.05 13.96
CA ARG A 423 9.70 26.21 12.88
C ARG A 423 8.71 26.10 11.72
N GLU A 424 7.43 25.84 11.99
CA GLU A 424 6.40 25.75 10.95
C GLU A 424 6.04 27.09 10.32
N PHE A 425 6.11 28.21 11.04
CA PHE A 425 5.82 29.53 10.47
C PHE A 425 6.86 29.95 9.42
N ALA A 426 8.13 29.54 9.57
CA ALA A 426 9.14 29.63 8.52
C ALA A 426 8.96 28.53 7.43
N ASN A 427 8.49 27.34 7.83
CA ASN A 427 8.25 26.21 6.93
C ASN A 427 7.12 26.44 5.91
N ARG A 428 6.09 27.17 6.33
CA ARG A 428 4.81 27.37 5.67
C ARG A 428 4.52 28.87 5.68
N GLU A 429 5.08 29.56 4.69
CA GLU A 429 5.06 31.02 4.51
C GLU A 429 3.74 31.67 4.97
N GLY A 430 3.79 32.41 6.09
CA GLY A 430 2.67 33.18 6.65
C GLY A 430 1.62 32.38 7.44
N VAL A 431 1.78 31.06 7.61
CA VAL A 431 0.79 30.16 8.21
C VAL A 431 1.17 29.73 9.63
N VAL A 432 0.32 30.04 10.62
CA VAL A 432 0.44 29.47 11.97
C VAL A 432 -0.17 28.06 11.97
N PHE A 433 0.66 27.03 11.91
CA PHE A 433 0.25 25.63 11.74
C PHE A 433 0.17 24.89 13.08
N LEU A 434 -1.01 24.91 13.71
CA LEU A 434 -1.23 24.31 15.03
C LEU A 434 -1.02 22.78 15.12
N PRO A 435 -1.22 21.95 14.07
CA PRO A 435 -0.94 20.51 14.12
C PRO A 435 0.46 20.11 14.61
N ALA A 436 1.47 20.97 14.42
CA ALA A 436 2.82 20.69 14.90
C ALA A 436 2.97 20.92 16.43
N ALA A 437 2.23 21.89 16.99
CA ALA A 437 2.15 22.08 18.45
C ALA A 437 1.27 21.01 19.13
N ALA A 438 0.17 20.61 18.48
CA ALA A 438 -0.73 19.56 18.97
C ALA A 438 0.02 18.24 19.29
N GLN A 439 0.98 17.86 18.45
CA GLN A 439 1.83 16.66 18.65
C GLN A 439 2.65 16.63 19.95
N VAL A 440 2.78 17.74 20.69
CA VAL A 440 3.37 17.75 22.04
C VAL A 440 2.34 18.09 23.12
N ILE A 441 1.39 18.98 22.86
CA ILE A 441 0.38 19.39 23.86
C ILE A 441 -0.62 18.24 24.14
N ASP A 442 -1.04 17.48 23.11
CA ASP A 442 -2.03 16.41 23.27
C ASP A 442 -1.51 15.15 23.99
N LYS A 443 -0.23 15.13 24.37
CA LYS A 443 0.35 14.10 25.25
C LYS A 443 0.06 14.35 26.74
N LEU A 444 -0.20 15.62 27.10
CA LEU A 444 -0.43 16.06 28.47
C LEU A 444 -1.84 15.66 28.99
N PRO A 445 -2.03 15.59 30.32
CA PRO A 445 -3.36 15.55 30.93
C PRO A 445 -4.23 16.72 30.47
N GLU A 446 -5.54 16.51 30.35
CA GLU A 446 -6.49 17.50 29.82
C GLU A 446 -6.49 18.83 30.59
N THR A 447 -6.23 18.78 31.90
CA THR A 447 -6.10 19.94 32.80
C THR A 447 -5.02 20.93 32.34
N GLU A 448 -3.88 20.43 31.84
CA GLU A 448 -2.74 21.24 31.45
C GLU A 448 -2.88 21.83 30.04
N ARG A 449 -3.66 21.17 29.16
CA ARG A 449 -3.72 21.51 27.73
C ARG A 449 -4.20 22.92 27.48
N ILE A 450 -5.19 23.40 28.23
CA ILE A 450 -5.76 24.75 28.05
C ILE A 450 -4.70 25.81 28.35
N ALA A 451 -4.00 25.67 29.48
CA ALA A 451 -2.92 26.57 29.87
C ALA A 451 -1.77 26.55 28.85
N VAL A 452 -1.25 25.36 28.52
CA VAL A 452 -0.11 25.22 27.59
C VAL A 452 -0.46 25.70 26.18
N TRP A 453 -1.69 25.50 25.68
CA TRP A 453 -2.14 26.09 24.42
C TRP A 453 -2.16 27.62 24.49
N ASN A 454 -2.82 28.19 25.50
CA ASN A 454 -2.93 29.64 25.66
C ASN A 454 -1.54 30.31 25.77
N ASP A 455 -0.62 29.70 26.54
CA ASP A 455 0.74 30.19 26.73
C ASP A 455 1.61 30.02 25.49
N ALA A 456 1.56 28.88 24.80
CA ALA A 456 2.34 28.65 23.59
C ALA A 456 1.95 29.65 22.48
N LEU A 457 0.64 29.89 22.30
CA LEU A 457 0.13 30.82 21.29
C LEU A 457 0.49 32.28 21.61
N ARG A 458 0.33 32.69 22.88
CA ARG A 458 0.71 34.02 23.39
C ARG A 458 2.22 34.27 23.24
N PHE A 459 3.05 33.38 23.77
CA PHE A 459 4.50 33.54 23.75
C PHE A 459 5.06 33.48 22.31
N PHE A 460 4.49 32.64 21.44
CA PHE A 460 4.80 32.67 20.01
C PHE A 460 4.46 34.05 19.39
N ARG A 461 3.26 34.60 19.66
CA ARG A 461 2.86 35.92 19.14
C ARG A 461 3.78 37.05 19.62
N GLU A 462 4.18 37.01 20.89
CA GLU A 462 5.10 37.97 21.53
C GLU A 462 6.54 37.87 21.02
N THR A 463 6.94 36.69 20.50
CA THR A 463 8.28 36.43 19.95
C THR A 463 8.36 36.45 18.42
N LEU A 464 7.26 36.79 17.73
CA LEU A 464 7.31 37.17 16.31
C LEU A 464 7.93 38.57 16.12
N PRO A 465 8.60 38.85 14.98
CA PRO A 465 9.14 40.17 14.70
C PRO A 465 8.05 41.26 14.68
N LYS A 466 8.39 42.46 15.17
CA LYS A 466 7.43 43.60 15.21
C LYS A 466 6.92 43.92 13.81
N GLY A 467 5.61 44.12 13.69
CA GLY A 467 4.94 44.37 12.41
C GLY A 467 4.54 43.10 11.64
N VAL A 468 5.06 41.92 12.00
CA VAL A 468 4.58 40.65 11.43
C VAL A 468 3.21 40.33 12.00
N VAL A 469 2.24 40.17 11.10
CA VAL A 469 0.91 39.61 11.33
C VAL A 469 0.84 38.35 10.46
N PRO A 470 0.47 37.18 10.99
CA PRO A 470 0.23 36.00 10.16
C PRO A 470 -0.86 36.27 9.12
N GLU A 471 -0.74 35.65 7.96
CA GLU A 471 -1.82 35.72 6.96
C GLU A 471 -3.00 34.83 7.36
N ARG A 472 -2.66 33.67 7.94
CA ARG A 472 -3.53 32.49 8.08
C ARG A 472 -3.19 31.72 9.34
N VAL A 473 -4.19 31.21 10.06
CA VAL A 473 -4.02 30.19 11.11
C VAL A 473 -4.68 28.89 10.65
N SER A 474 -3.95 27.76 10.69
CA SER A 474 -4.50 26.42 10.41
C SER A 474 -4.55 25.60 11.69
N ALA A 475 -5.76 25.22 12.07
CA ALA A 475 -6.11 24.34 13.18
C ALA A 475 -6.89 23.10 12.68
N ILE A 476 -6.66 22.71 11.43
CA ILE A 476 -7.22 21.51 10.79
C ILE A 476 -6.61 20.25 11.42
N GLY A 477 -7.43 19.29 11.81
CA GLY A 477 -7.05 18.10 12.57
C GLY A 477 -6.85 18.32 14.09
N VAL A 478 -7.00 19.55 14.60
CA VAL A 478 -6.71 19.89 16.02
C VAL A 478 -8.01 20.13 16.82
N PRO A 479 -8.32 19.32 17.86
CA PRO A 479 -9.46 19.55 18.74
C PRO A 479 -9.13 20.60 19.82
N LEU A 480 -9.17 21.89 19.44
CA LEU A 480 -8.89 22.99 20.37
C LEU A 480 -9.99 23.13 21.45
N PRO A 481 -9.62 23.38 22.73
CA PRO A 481 -10.57 23.80 23.76
C PRO A 481 -11.30 25.09 23.39
N LYS A 482 -12.57 25.23 23.79
CA LYS A 482 -13.39 26.42 23.47
C LYS A 482 -12.74 27.75 23.90
N GLU A 483 -12.12 27.76 25.07
CA GLU A 483 -11.41 28.93 25.59
C GLU A 483 -10.19 29.28 24.73
N THR A 484 -9.42 28.27 24.32
CA THR A 484 -8.30 28.42 23.39
C THR A 484 -8.76 28.96 22.04
N VAL A 485 -9.90 28.53 21.51
CA VAL A 485 -10.48 29.09 20.27
C VAL A 485 -10.82 30.58 20.42
N ALA A 486 -11.45 30.97 21.55
CA ALA A 486 -11.74 32.38 21.83
C ALA A 486 -10.47 33.23 22.02
N ASN A 487 -9.44 32.67 22.66
CA ASN A 487 -8.14 33.32 22.80
C ASN A 487 -7.37 33.43 21.48
N LEU A 488 -7.46 32.44 20.58
CA LEU A 488 -6.75 32.39 19.31
C LEU A 488 -7.08 33.61 18.43
N THR A 489 -8.37 33.92 18.26
CA THR A 489 -8.83 35.08 17.47
C THR A 489 -8.34 36.41 18.05
N ARG A 490 -8.19 36.50 19.39
CA ARG A 490 -7.69 37.68 20.10
C ARG A 490 -6.16 37.83 20.03
N ILE A 491 -5.43 36.72 20.13
CA ILE A 491 -3.95 36.70 20.04
C ILE A 491 -3.49 37.07 18.61
N PHE A 492 -4.25 36.65 17.60
CA PHE A 492 -3.96 36.87 16.19
C PHE A 492 -4.92 37.88 15.52
N GLU A 493 -5.36 38.89 16.28
CA GLU A 493 -6.15 40.02 15.74
C GLU A 493 -5.46 40.64 14.50
N GLY A 494 -6.25 40.94 13.47
CA GLY A 494 -5.76 41.35 12.15
C GLY A 494 -5.43 40.21 11.18
N THR A 495 -5.39 38.94 11.63
CA THR A 495 -5.19 37.78 10.74
C THR A 495 -6.47 37.52 9.93
N GLY A 496 -6.36 37.53 8.59
CA GLY A 496 -7.53 37.54 7.71
C GLY A 496 -8.30 36.22 7.60
N ASN A 497 -7.69 35.08 7.92
CA ASN A 497 -8.30 33.76 7.75
C ASN A 497 -7.93 32.78 8.88
N PHE A 498 -8.95 32.14 9.47
CA PHE A 498 -8.78 31.05 10.45
C PHE A 498 -9.40 29.77 9.90
N TYR A 499 -8.56 28.76 9.63
CA TYR A 499 -8.97 27.43 9.18
C TYR A 499 -9.01 26.47 10.36
N PHE A 500 -10.09 26.52 11.14
CA PHE A 500 -10.38 25.46 12.11
C PHE A 500 -10.65 24.14 11.40
N THR A 501 -10.43 23.00 12.08
CA THR A 501 -11.13 21.76 11.72
C THR A 501 -12.62 22.07 11.74
N PRO A 502 -13.32 22.07 10.61
CA PRO A 502 -14.73 22.35 10.65
C PRO A 502 -15.45 21.02 10.95
N GLU A 503 -16.39 21.02 11.89
CA GLU A 503 -17.47 20.02 11.90
C GLU A 503 -18.46 20.28 10.72
N ARG A 504 -17.93 20.62 9.53
CA ARG A 504 -18.66 21.20 8.39
C ARG A 504 -19.79 20.30 7.91
N SER A 505 -19.60 18.99 8.03
CA SER A 505 -20.69 18.03 7.90
C SER A 505 -20.57 16.94 8.97
N VAL A 506 -21.68 16.65 9.66
CA VAL A 506 -21.86 15.38 10.36
C VAL A 506 -22.64 14.44 9.44
N SER A 507 -22.01 13.37 8.97
CA SER A 507 -22.65 12.35 8.12
C SER A 507 -22.99 11.10 8.93
N THR A 508 -24.28 10.80 9.07
CA THR A 508 -24.80 9.59 9.73
C THR A 508 -25.56 8.70 8.74
N VAL A 509 -25.35 7.38 8.76
CA VAL A 509 -26.00 6.43 7.83
C VAL A 509 -27.08 5.62 8.56
N VAL A 510 -28.35 5.90 8.24
CA VAL A 510 -29.54 5.21 8.74
C VAL A 510 -29.85 4.01 7.84
N ARG A 511 -29.98 2.81 8.41
CA ARG A 511 -30.16 1.55 7.64
C ARG A 511 -31.60 1.06 7.65
N PHE A 512 -32.04 0.52 6.52
CA PHE A 512 -33.35 -0.11 6.29
C PHE A 512 -33.16 -1.60 5.97
N ASP A 513 -34.07 -2.44 6.45
CA ASP A 513 -34.04 -3.88 6.17
C ASP A 513 -34.52 -4.21 4.73
N GLU A 514 -34.33 -5.47 4.34
CA GLU A 514 -34.76 -5.97 3.02
C GLU A 514 -36.29 -5.94 2.89
N GLY A 515 -36.81 -5.12 1.96
CA GLY A 515 -38.26 -4.90 1.79
C GLY A 515 -38.90 -3.96 2.83
N ALA A 516 -38.17 -3.56 3.88
CA ALA A 516 -38.70 -2.68 4.92
C ALA A 516 -38.89 -1.24 4.43
N LYS A 517 -40.02 -0.64 4.81
CA LYS A 517 -40.32 0.80 4.65
C LYS A 517 -39.83 1.64 5.85
N GLU A 518 -39.56 0.99 6.98
CA GLU A 518 -39.07 1.59 8.23
C GLU A 518 -37.57 1.27 8.43
N PRO A 519 -36.79 2.15 9.10
CA PRO A 519 -35.40 1.88 9.43
C PRO A 519 -35.26 0.90 10.60
N VAL A 520 -34.18 0.11 10.58
CA VAL A 520 -33.94 -1.01 11.54
C VAL A 520 -33.59 -0.49 12.94
N ARG A 521 -33.09 0.74 13.04
CA ARG A 521 -32.61 1.35 14.27
C ARG A 521 -32.87 2.87 14.25
N THR A 522 -33.35 3.39 15.37
CA THR A 522 -33.59 4.83 15.58
C THR A 522 -32.44 5.51 16.31
N LYS A 523 -31.50 4.77 16.91
CA LYS A 523 -30.39 5.33 17.70
C LYS A 523 -29.51 6.28 16.87
N GLU A 524 -29.21 5.91 15.63
CA GLU A 524 -28.45 6.70 14.67
C GLU A 524 -29.18 8.02 14.31
N ILE A 525 -30.52 8.02 14.36
CA ILE A 525 -31.35 9.22 14.17
C ILE A 525 -31.29 10.11 15.43
N ALA A 526 -31.41 9.52 16.63
CA ALA A 526 -31.30 10.22 17.91
C ALA A 526 -29.93 10.89 18.09
N GLU A 527 -28.82 10.19 17.86
CA GLU A 527 -27.48 10.77 17.92
C GLU A 527 -27.26 11.90 16.91
N SER A 528 -28.02 11.91 15.79
CA SER A 528 -28.01 13.00 14.81
C SER A 528 -28.86 14.18 15.29
N ALA A 529 -30.08 13.93 15.79
CA ALA A 529 -30.99 14.94 16.34
C ALA A 529 -30.38 15.69 17.52
N THR A 530 -29.72 15.01 18.47
CA THR A 530 -29.03 15.66 19.60
C THR A 530 -27.94 16.62 19.10
N LYS A 531 -27.18 16.26 18.05
CA LYS A 531 -26.16 17.15 17.46
C LYS A 531 -26.81 18.35 16.77
N ILE A 532 -27.85 18.12 15.97
CA ILE A 532 -28.62 19.15 15.26
C ILE A 532 -29.20 20.17 16.24
N VAL A 533 -29.89 19.71 17.30
CA VAL A 533 -30.47 20.59 18.33
C VAL A 533 -29.39 21.33 19.10
N LYS A 534 -28.32 20.66 19.53
CA LYS A 534 -27.19 21.28 20.24
C LYS A 534 -26.54 22.41 19.42
N ALA A 535 -26.37 22.22 18.11
CA ALA A 535 -25.85 23.25 17.21
C ALA A 535 -26.88 24.36 16.94
N ALA A 536 -28.15 24.02 16.73
CA ALA A 536 -29.23 24.97 16.49
C ALA A 536 -29.46 25.92 17.67
N VAL A 537 -29.50 25.39 18.90
CA VAL A 537 -29.60 26.20 20.14
C VAL A 537 -28.38 27.12 20.30
N GLN A 538 -27.16 26.63 20.02
CA GLN A 538 -25.95 27.47 20.08
C GLN A 538 -25.97 28.61 19.04
N ARG A 539 -26.44 28.35 17.81
CA ARG A 539 -26.54 29.38 16.77
C ARG A 539 -27.64 30.41 17.09
N HIS A 540 -28.78 29.97 17.62
CA HIS A 540 -29.86 30.86 18.07
C HIS A 540 -29.39 31.77 19.22
N ALA A 541 -28.75 31.19 20.25
CA ALA A 541 -28.19 31.95 21.38
C ALA A 541 -27.06 32.91 20.97
N ALA A 542 -26.36 32.64 19.86
CA ALA A 542 -25.36 33.52 19.26
C ALA A 542 -25.94 34.57 18.29
N GLY A 543 -27.26 34.64 18.12
CA GLY A 543 -27.93 35.57 17.20
C GLY A 543 -27.66 35.30 15.71
N LEU A 544 -27.18 34.10 15.35
CA LEU A 544 -26.84 33.76 13.97
C LEU A 544 -28.12 33.45 13.17
N PRO A 545 -28.39 34.14 12.04
CA PRO A 545 -29.68 34.06 11.33
C PRO A 545 -29.90 32.77 10.53
N GLN A 546 -28.94 31.83 10.55
CA GLN A 546 -29.04 30.55 9.86
C GLN A 546 -28.76 29.39 10.84
N LEU A 547 -29.78 28.56 11.03
CA LEU A 547 -29.67 27.27 11.72
C LEU A 547 -28.97 26.24 10.82
N PRO A 548 -28.44 25.13 11.37
CA PRO A 548 -27.77 24.09 10.58
C PRO A 548 -28.65 23.56 9.45
N LYS A 549 -28.09 23.40 8.26
CA LYS A 549 -28.83 22.82 7.14
C LYS A 549 -28.71 21.30 7.19
N VAL A 550 -29.84 20.59 7.08
CA VAL A 550 -29.83 19.13 6.99
C VAL A 550 -30.14 18.71 5.56
N VAL A 551 -29.36 17.78 5.02
CA VAL A 551 -29.63 17.10 3.75
C VAL A 551 -29.82 15.60 4.05
N ILE A 552 -30.93 15.02 3.59
CA ILE A 552 -31.19 13.58 3.74
C ILE A 552 -31.18 12.94 2.36
N ILE A 553 -30.14 12.14 2.11
CA ILE A 553 -29.94 11.40 0.86
C ILE A 553 -30.46 9.98 1.04
N GLY A 554 -31.64 9.68 0.51
CA GLY A 554 -32.16 8.32 0.43
C GLY A 554 -31.59 7.56 -0.77
N TYR A 555 -31.35 6.26 -0.62
CA TYR A 555 -30.80 5.42 -1.70
C TYR A 555 -31.75 4.27 -2.08
N GLY A 556 -31.85 4.00 -3.39
CA GLY A 556 -32.79 3.04 -3.97
C GLY A 556 -32.17 1.76 -4.55
N ASN A 557 -32.84 0.62 -4.37
CA ASN A 557 -32.46 -0.64 -4.99
C ASN A 557 -33.00 -0.83 -6.43
N GLY A 558 -34.27 -0.45 -6.65
CA GLY A 558 -35.06 -0.84 -7.81
C GLY A 558 -35.53 -2.30 -7.73
N SER A 559 -36.82 -2.56 -7.97
CA SER A 559 -37.42 -3.90 -7.92
C SER A 559 -37.16 -4.72 -9.20
N LEU A 560 -37.69 -5.95 -9.25
CA LEU A 560 -37.46 -6.96 -10.30
C LEU A 560 -38.19 -6.68 -11.65
N LEU A 561 -38.51 -5.41 -11.95
CA LEU A 561 -39.18 -5.01 -13.19
C LEU A 561 -38.28 -5.15 -14.44
N PRO A 562 -38.83 -5.05 -15.68
CA PRO A 562 -38.05 -4.93 -16.91
C PRO A 562 -37.12 -3.69 -16.91
N PRO A 563 -36.10 -3.63 -17.79
CA PRO A 563 -35.00 -2.66 -17.71
C PRO A 563 -35.41 -1.20 -17.45
N GLY A 564 -36.42 -0.67 -18.17
CA GLY A 564 -36.88 0.72 -18.01
C GLY A 564 -37.52 1.02 -16.65
N GLY A 565 -38.25 0.08 -16.05
CA GLY A 565 -38.97 0.29 -14.78
C GLY A 565 -38.07 0.24 -13.53
N ARG A 566 -36.83 -0.23 -13.66
CA ARG A 566 -35.92 -0.43 -12.52
C ARG A 566 -35.41 0.88 -11.93
N GLU A 567 -35.14 1.87 -12.77
CA GLU A 567 -34.56 3.12 -12.30
C GLU A 567 -35.62 3.99 -11.62
N GLU A 568 -36.81 4.09 -12.21
CA GLU A 568 -37.95 4.78 -11.59
C GLU A 568 -38.32 4.14 -10.25
N SER A 569 -38.43 2.81 -10.20
CA SER A 569 -38.62 2.06 -8.94
C SER A 569 -37.50 2.34 -7.92
N ALA A 570 -36.25 2.51 -8.37
CA ALA A 570 -35.15 2.89 -7.47
C ALA A 570 -35.32 4.32 -6.94
N ARG A 571 -35.61 5.31 -7.79
CA ARG A 571 -35.85 6.71 -7.40
C ARG A 571 -37.03 6.82 -6.43
N GLN A 572 -38.14 6.11 -6.67
CA GLN A 572 -39.28 6.03 -5.75
C GLN A 572 -38.90 5.40 -4.39
N THR A 573 -38.11 4.32 -4.38
CA THR A 573 -37.63 3.68 -3.13
C THR A 573 -36.66 4.58 -2.36
N ALA A 574 -35.83 5.35 -3.07
CA ALA A 574 -34.89 6.32 -2.51
C ALA A 574 -35.65 7.47 -1.82
N GLN A 575 -36.60 8.08 -2.53
CA GLN A 575 -37.47 9.15 -2.04
C GLN A 575 -38.19 8.75 -0.74
N LEU A 576 -38.90 7.62 -0.76
CA LEU A 576 -39.65 7.12 0.40
C LEU A 576 -38.78 6.94 1.66
N ARG A 577 -37.51 6.52 1.50
CA ARG A 577 -36.57 6.36 2.61
C ARG A 577 -36.03 7.68 3.14
N ALA A 578 -35.79 8.65 2.26
CA ALA A 578 -35.39 10.00 2.66
C ALA A 578 -36.52 10.70 3.43
N GLU A 579 -37.76 10.60 2.91
CA GLU A 579 -38.98 11.07 3.56
C GLU A 579 -39.17 10.42 4.92
N LYS A 580 -39.04 9.08 5.02
CA LYS A 580 -39.23 8.40 6.31
C LYS A 580 -38.14 8.72 7.33
N THR A 581 -36.91 8.93 6.87
CA THR A 581 -35.82 9.41 7.74
C THR A 581 -36.06 10.86 8.17
N ARG A 582 -36.64 11.72 7.32
CA ARG A 582 -37.07 13.08 7.68
C ARG A 582 -38.16 13.08 8.75
N GLU A 583 -39.22 12.30 8.59
CA GLU A 583 -40.30 12.18 9.59
C GLU A 583 -39.75 11.81 10.98
N LEU A 584 -38.90 10.79 11.03
CA LEU A 584 -38.32 10.30 12.28
C LEU A 584 -37.32 11.31 12.87
N LEU A 585 -36.54 11.99 12.03
CA LEU A 585 -35.61 13.04 12.48
C LEU A 585 -36.34 14.27 13.04
N ILE A 586 -37.43 14.72 12.41
CA ILE A 586 -38.27 15.83 12.92
C ILE A 586 -38.89 15.45 14.26
N LYS A 587 -39.47 14.25 14.36
CA LYS A 587 -40.06 13.74 15.61
C LYS A 587 -39.02 13.71 16.74
N GLU A 588 -37.82 13.23 16.46
CA GLU A 588 -36.74 13.12 17.42
C GLU A 588 -36.18 14.51 17.80
N ILE A 589 -35.97 15.42 16.85
CA ILE A 589 -35.65 16.83 17.13
C ILE A 589 -36.68 17.45 18.08
N GLY A 590 -37.98 17.20 17.86
CA GLY A 590 -39.06 17.62 18.76
C GLY A 590 -39.04 17.01 20.17
N GLN A 591 -38.38 15.85 20.36
CA GLN A 591 -38.11 15.27 21.67
C GLN A 591 -36.85 15.86 22.32
N GLN A 592 -35.78 16.04 21.54
CA GLN A 592 -34.52 16.63 22.01
C GLN A 592 -34.66 18.14 22.36
N LEU A 593 -35.73 18.81 21.92
CA LEU A 593 -36.10 20.18 22.30
C LEU A 593 -36.86 20.27 23.65
N GLN A 594 -37.20 19.16 24.30
CA GLN A 594 -37.88 19.19 25.60
C GLN A 594 -36.92 19.68 26.70
N GLY A 595 -37.18 20.89 27.23
CA GLY A 595 -36.30 21.58 28.18
C GLY A 595 -35.48 22.73 27.58
N VAL A 596 -35.60 22.98 26.27
CA VAL A 596 -35.18 24.26 25.65
C VAL A 596 -36.27 25.31 25.89
N ASP A 597 -35.89 26.59 25.98
CA ASP A 597 -36.87 27.67 26.17
C ASP A 597 -37.88 27.77 25.01
N GLU A 598 -39.09 28.25 25.30
CA GLU A 598 -40.22 28.20 24.36
C GLU A 598 -39.97 28.99 23.07
N ALA A 599 -39.22 30.10 23.14
CA ALA A 599 -38.91 30.93 21.98
C ALA A 599 -37.89 30.25 21.05
N THR A 600 -36.75 29.81 21.59
CA THR A 600 -35.73 29.04 20.86
C THR A 600 -36.30 27.73 20.32
N SER A 601 -37.07 27.01 21.13
CA SER A 601 -37.73 25.76 20.74
C SER A 601 -38.71 25.96 19.58
N SER A 602 -39.56 27.00 19.66
CA SER A 602 -40.48 27.36 18.57
C SER A 602 -39.76 27.78 17.29
N ALA A 603 -38.68 28.56 17.40
CA ALA A 603 -37.88 28.99 16.25
C ALA A 603 -37.19 27.82 15.54
N ILE A 604 -36.53 26.94 16.31
CA ILE A 604 -35.84 25.76 15.78
C ILE A 604 -36.83 24.76 15.17
N LYS A 605 -37.96 24.51 15.84
CA LYS A 605 -39.01 23.64 15.32
C LYS A 605 -39.60 24.18 14.01
N LYS A 606 -39.99 25.46 13.97
CA LYS A 606 -40.52 26.11 12.76
C LYS A 606 -39.58 26.00 11.55
N PHE A 607 -38.26 26.01 11.78
CA PHE A 607 -37.26 25.86 10.73
C PHE A 607 -37.18 24.44 10.16
N TYR A 608 -37.21 23.39 10.99
CA TYR A 608 -37.10 22.01 10.52
C TYR A 608 -38.43 21.39 10.05
N ASP A 609 -39.57 21.91 10.53
CA ASP A 609 -40.90 21.62 9.97
C ASP A 609 -41.02 22.17 8.52
N ASP A 610 -40.38 23.31 8.21
CA ASP A 610 -40.28 23.85 6.84
C ASP A 610 -39.47 22.92 5.92
N PRO A 611 -39.96 22.59 4.70
CA PRO A 611 -39.22 21.79 3.72
C PRO A 611 -37.84 22.34 3.31
N ARG A 612 -37.53 23.61 3.62
CA ARG A 612 -36.23 24.24 3.35
C ARG A 612 -35.19 24.00 4.46
N GLY A 613 -35.61 23.63 5.67
CA GLY A 613 -34.69 23.30 6.77
C GLY A 613 -34.12 21.88 6.70
N ILE A 614 -34.84 20.95 6.04
CA ILE A 614 -34.38 19.59 5.76
C ILE A 614 -34.59 19.28 4.27
N GLU A 615 -33.53 19.43 3.48
CA GLU A 615 -33.51 19.09 2.06
C GLU A 615 -33.54 17.55 1.89
N ILE A 616 -34.37 17.05 0.98
CA ILE A 616 -34.40 15.63 0.61
C ILE A 616 -33.77 15.44 -0.77
N ARG A 617 -32.93 14.41 -0.90
CA ARG A 617 -32.40 13.91 -2.18
C ARG A 617 -32.70 12.42 -2.31
N ALA A 618 -33.10 12.00 -3.51
CA ALA A 618 -33.41 10.62 -3.85
C ALA A 618 -32.43 10.08 -4.90
N GLU A 619 -31.38 9.40 -4.45
CA GLU A 619 -30.41 8.80 -5.35
C GLU A 619 -30.90 7.44 -5.84
N GLY A 620 -31.23 7.42 -7.13
CA GLY A 620 -31.58 6.21 -7.87
C GLY A 620 -30.40 5.25 -8.05
N ARG A 621 -30.60 4.23 -8.88
CA ARG A 621 -29.65 3.12 -9.05
C ARG A 621 -28.49 3.48 -10.00
N THR A 622 -27.61 4.38 -9.59
CA THR A 622 -26.37 4.66 -10.33
C THR A 622 -25.36 3.51 -10.21
N SER A 623 -24.31 3.55 -11.03
CA SER A 623 -23.11 2.70 -10.89
C SER A 623 -22.32 3.02 -9.61
N GLU A 624 -22.30 4.28 -9.22
CA GLU A 624 -21.42 4.86 -8.19
C GLU A 624 -21.85 4.53 -6.75
N VAL A 625 -23.16 4.46 -6.47
CA VAL A 625 -23.67 4.15 -5.11
C VAL A 625 -23.36 2.69 -4.73
N PRO A 626 -22.57 2.40 -3.68
CA PRO A 626 -22.23 1.02 -3.28
C PRO A 626 -23.46 0.17 -2.93
N LYS A 627 -23.38 -1.17 -3.09
CA LYS A 627 -24.53 -2.07 -2.88
C LYS A 627 -25.06 -2.03 -1.43
N GLU A 628 -24.21 -1.71 -0.46
CA GLU A 628 -24.56 -1.47 0.94
C GLU A 628 -25.41 -0.20 1.09
N ALA A 629 -25.00 0.89 0.45
CA ALA A 629 -25.64 2.20 0.56
C ALA A 629 -27.08 2.18 0.03
N ARG A 630 -27.38 1.35 -0.99
CA ARG A 630 -28.73 1.15 -1.59
C ARG A 630 -29.80 0.63 -0.63
N ARG A 631 -29.47 0.39 0.64
CA ARG A 631 -30.39 0.05 1.76
C ARG A 631 -30.34 1.07 2.90
N SER A 632 -29.98 2.32 2.61
CA SER A 632 -29.84 3.36 3.62
C SER A 632 -30.48 4.68 3.20
N ALA A 633 -30.63 5.57 4.17
CA ALA A 633 -30.58 7.00 3.95
C ALA A 633 -29.36 7.55 4.71
N ARG A 634 -28.73 8.61 4.19
CA ARG A 634 -27.67 9.34 4.88
C ARG A 634 -28.21 10.69 5.31
N ILE A 635 -28.02 11.04 6.57
CA ILE A 635 -28.24 12.38 7.11
C ILE A 635 -26.89 13.09 7.05
N GLU A 636 -26.80 14.15 6.27
CA GLU A 636 -25.65 15.06 6.22
C GLU A 636 -26.06 16.39 6.84
N VAL A 637 -25.44 16.75 7.97
CA VAL A 637 -25.76 17.97 8.72
C VAL A 637 -24.67 19.01 8.49
N GLU A 638 -24.95 20.00 7.64
CA GLU A 638 -24.08 21.13 7.35
C GLU A 638 -24.13 22.15 8.52
N LEU A 639 -23.10 22.15 9.37
CA LEU A 639 -23.05 23.03 10.55
C LEU A 639 -22.60 24.45 10.22
N ASP A 640 -21.86 24.65 9.12
CA ASP A 640 -21.48 25.98 8.60
C ASP A 640 -21.44 25.99 7.06
N PRO A 641 -22.17 26.91 6.40
CA PRO A 641 -22.19 27.01 4.95
C PRO A 641 -20.89 27.60 4.38
N PRO A 642 -20.51 27.26 3.14
CA PRO A 642 -19.29 27.75 2.52
C PRO A 642 -19.36 29.25 2.14
N GLY A 643 -18.65 30.09 2.90
CA GLY A 643 -18.21 31.42 2.44
C GLY A 643 -19.06 32.64 2.82
N GLY A 644 -20.01 32.52 3.76
CA GLY A 644 -20.80 33.67 4.22
C GLY A 644 -19.98 34.69 5.02
N ARG A 645 -19.68 35.86 4.42
CA ARG A 645 -19.16 37.03 5.17
C ARG A 645 -20.25 37.57 6.11
N ALA A 646 -19.97 37.64 7.40
CA ALA A 646 -20.83 38.32 8.36
C ALA A 646 -20.56 39.84 8.35
N ASN A 647 -21.43 40.61 7.70
CA ASN A 647 -21.57 42.04 7.97
C ASN A 647 -22.62 42.24 9.09
N PRO A 648 -22.47 43.23 9.98
CA PRO A 648 -23.47 43.53 11.00
C PRO A 648 -24.78 44.05 10.36
N PRO A 649 -25.95 43.74 10.95
CA PRO A 649 -27.24 44.10 10.36
C PRO A 649 -27.58 45.59 10.53
N ALA A 650 -28.18 46.18 9.49
CA ALA A 650 -28.85 47.48 9.57
C ALA A 650 -30.36 47.30 9.73
N VAL A 651 -30.99 48.19 10.48
CA VAL A 651 -32.45 48.19 10.77
C VAL A 651 -33.18 49.06 9.76
N HIS A 652 -34.30 48.59 9.18
CA HIS A 652 -35.47 49.38 8.76
C HIS A 652 -36.69 48.45 8.54
N ALA A 653 -37.88 49.01 8.24
CA ALA A 653 -39.18 48.40 8.52
C ALA A 653 -40.16 48.28 7.32
N ASP A 654 -41.27 47.61 7.62
CA ASP A 654 -42.56 47.32 6.92
C ASP A 654 -43.25 48.54 6.20
N PRO A 655 -44.38 48.42 5.44
CA PRO A 655 -45.31 47.27 5.31
C PRO A 655 -45.98 46.97 3.93
N SER A 656 -46.91 46.00 3.96
CA SER A 656 -48.15 45.84 3.13
C SER A 656 -48.06 45.20 1.71
N ASP A 657 -49.12 44.58 1.12
CA ASP A 657 -50.50 44.28 1.60
C ASP A 657 -51.21 43.14 0.80
N SER A 658 -52.48 42.84 1.16
CA SER A 658 -53.60 42.26 0.37
C SER A 658 -53.99 40.76 0.50
N GLU A 659 -55.28 40.48 0.22
CA GLU A 659 -56.10 39.35 0.71
C GLU A 659 -56.92 38.62 -0.43
N PRO A 660 -57.80 37.60 -0.18
CA PRO A 660 -58.02 36.47 -1.12
C PRO A 660 -59.48 36.25 -1.63
N LYS A 661 -59.73 35.07 -2.29
CA LYS A 661 -61.01 34.33 -2.64
C LYS A 661 -61.27 34.14 -4.16
N PRO A 662 -62.19 33.24 -4.64
CA PRO A 662 -62.75 31.98 -4.08
C PRO A 662 -62.95 30.78 -5.09
N ALA A 663 -63.42 29.63 -4.54
CA ALA A 663 -64.36 28.61 -5.11
C ALA A 663 -63.99 27.59 -6.24
N ASP A 664 -63.94 26.29 -5.88
CA ASP A 664 -64.92 25.17 -6.15
C ASP A 664 -65.63 25.01 -7.54
N PRO A 665 -66.23 23.83 -7.94
CA PRO A 665 -66.34 22.52 -7.25
C PRO A 665 -66.30 21.20 -8.12
N VAL A 666 -66.38 20.01 -7.45
CA VAL A 666 -67.09 18.74 -7.87
C VAL A 666 -66.59 17.96 -9.14
N ARG A 667 -66.32 16.63 -9.12
CA ARG A 667 -67.33 15.51 -9.09
C ARG A 667 -66.72 14.09 -8.90
N CYS A 668 -67.52 13.13 -8.40
CA CYS A 668 -67.12 11.74 -8.09
C CYS A 668 -67.77 10.66 -9.00
N LYS A 669 -67.26 9.40 -9.00
CA LYS A 669 -68.06 8.16 -9.17
C LYS A 669 -67.31 6.84 -8.80
N ARG A 670 -67.88 6.10 -7.83
CA ARG A 670 -68.03 4.62 -7.60
C ARG A 670 -66.96 3.63 -8.14
N ALA A 671 -66.42 2.63 -7.41
CA ALA A 671 -67.02 1.54 -6.58
C ALA A 671 -67.83 0.52 -7.42
N VAL A 672 -67.81 -0.82 -7.26
CA VAL A 672 -67.26 -1.81 -6.27
C VAL A 672 -67.00 -3.19 -7.01
N ASP A 673 -66.74 -4.42 -6.50
CA ASP A 673 -66.81 -5.10 -5.16
C ASP A 673 -65.94 -6.42 -5.05
N ALA A 674 -66.15 -7.18 -3.94
CA ALA A 674 -65.63 -8.47 -3.43
C ALA A 674 -66.06 -9.81 -4.13
N CYS A 675 -65.57 -11.06 -3.85
CA CYS A 675 -64.36 -11.58 -3.15
C CYS A 675 -63.84 -13.03 -3.56
N PRO A 676 -64.07 -14.20 -2.85
CA PRO A 676 -62.93 -15.07 -2.45
C PRO A 676 -62.97 -16.62 -2.82
N PRO A 677 -62.59 -17.67 -2.01
CA PRO A 677 -61.71 -18.78 -2.50
C PRO A 677 -62.10 -20.27 -2.16
N GLY A 678 -61.25 -21.28 -2.44
CA GLY A 678 -61.30 -22.63 -1.78
C GLY A 678 -60.63 -23.86 -2.49
N GLY A 679 -60.23 -24.91 -1.71
CA GLY A 679 -59.79 -26.29 -2.13
C GLY A 679 -58.28 -26.50 -2.42
N GLU A 680 -57.48 -27.50 -1.97
CA GLU A 680 -57.60 -28.94 -1.56
C GLU A 680 -57.75 -29.97 -2.72
N GLU A 681 -57.09 -31.15 -2.80
CA GLU A 681 -56.07 -31.86 -1.96
C GLU A 681 -55.27 -32.96 -2.76
N SER A 682 -54.42 -33.77 -2.08
CA SER A 682 -53.96 -35.17 -2.40
C SER A 682 -52.58 -35.49 -3.07
N ARG A 683 -52.12 -36.75 -2.88
CA ARG A 683 -50.80 -37.43 -3.15
C ARG A 683 -50.94 -38.96 -2.87
N PRO A 684 -49.95 -39.90 -2.99
CA PRO A 684 -48.59 -39.96 -3.61
C PRO A 684 -48.54 -41.17 -4.63
N PRO A 685 -47.63 -42.20 -4.69
CA PRO A 685 -46.19 -42.41 -4.34
C PRO A 685 -45.29 -43.19 -5.38
N THR A 686 -43.99 -43.33 -5.04
CA THR A 686 -42.92 -44.36 -5.30
C THR A 686 -43.00 -45.51 -6.35
N GLU A 687 -41.85 -45.82 -6.99
CA GLU A 687 -41.13 -47.13 -6.85
C GLU A 687 -39.62 -47.08 -7.29
N GLU A 688 -38.85 -48.18 -7.11
CA GLU A 688 -37.37 -48.27 -7.17
C GLU A 688 -36.87 -49.62 -7.78
N SER A 689 -35.75 -49.65 -8.54
CA SER A 689 -35.07 -50.93 -8.94
C SER A 689 -33.60 -50.75 -9.42
N ALA A 690 -32.86 -51.87 -9.60
CA ALA A 690 -31.38 -51.95 -9.59
C ALA A 690 -30.72 -52.62 -10.86
N PRO A 691 -29.38 -52.55 -11.06
CA PRO A 691 -28.72 -52.78 -12.37
C PRO A 691 -28.07 -54.18 -12.59
N LYS A 692 -27.55 -54.44 -13.80
CA LYS A 692 -26.73 -55.62 -14.19
C LYS A 692 -25.59 -55.31 -15.20
N PRO A 693 -24.56 -56.18 -15.36
CA PRO A 693 -23.26 -55.82 -15.97
C PRO A 693 -22.98 -56.37 -17.40
N GLU A 694 -21.80 -56.02 -17.91
CA GLU A 694 -21.27 -56.18 -19.29
C GLU A 694 -20.17 -57.30 -19.41
N PRO A 695 -19.95 -57.90 -20.61
CA PRO A 695 -18.83 -58.81 -20.89
C PRO A 695 -17.83 -58.32 -21.98
N GLU A 696 -16.53 -58.45 -21.71
CA GLU A 696 -15.40 -57.98 -22.55
C GLU A 696 -14.98 -58.99 -23.66
N ARG A 697 -14.43 -58.53 -24.79
CA ARG A 697 -13.85 -59.37 -25.88
C ARG A 697 -12.62 -58.71 -26.54
N VAL A 698 -11.66 -59.53 -26.99
CA VAL A 698 -10.37 -59.09 -27.59
C VAL A 698 -10.40 -59.17 -29.13
N PRO A 699 -9.85 -58.19 -29.89
CA PRO A 699 -9.89 -58.18 -31.37
C PRO A 699 -8.79 -59.02 -32.05
N SER A 700 -8.98 -59.33 -33.34
CA SER A 700 -8.07 -60.17 -34.15
C SER A 700 -7.15 -59.37 -35.11
N ARG A 701 -6.14 -60.06 -35.67
CA ARG A 701 -5.05 -59.47 -36.49
C ARG A 701 -5.52 -58.77 -37.76
N VAL A 702 -6.65 -59.19 -38.36
CA VAL A 702 -7.25 -58.51 -39.53
C VAL A 702 -7.86 -57.16 -39.12
N GLY A 703 -8.47 -57.10 -37.92
CA GLY A 703 -8.98 -55.86 -37.36
C GLY A 703 -7.88 -54.81 -37.16
N GLN A 704 -6.67 -55.22 -36.80
CA GLN A 704 -5.53 -54.31 -36.64
C GLN A 704 -5.11 -53.64 -37.96
N GLN A 705 -5.13 -54.34 -39.09
CA GLN A 705 -4.83 -53.73 -40.40
C GLN A 705 -5.94 -52.78 -40.87
N LEU A 706 -7.21 -53.16 -40.69
CA LEU A 706 -8.35 -52.29 -41.03
C LEU A 706 -8.37 -51.03 -40.14
N GLN A 707 -8.04 -51.17 -38.85
CA GLN A 707 -7.91 -50.06 -37.93
C GLN A 707 -6.77 -49.11 -38.32
N ALA A 708 -5.60 -49.62 -38.72
CA ALA A 708 -4.50 -48.78 -39.19
C ALA A 708 -4.85 -47.99 -40.46
N GLN A 709 -5.58 -48.60 -41.41
CA GLN A 709 -6.09 -47.89 -42.59
C GLN A 709 -7.12 -46.81 -42.23
N ARG A 710 -8.01 -47.09 -41.28
CA ARG A 710 -8.98 -46.11 -40.75
C ARG A 710 -8.26 -44.94 -40.07
N GLU A 711 -7.30 -45.20 -39.19
CA GLU A 711 -6.52 -44.16 -38.49
C GLU A 711 -5.77 -43.26 -39.49
N ALA A 712 -5.15 -43.82 -40.54
CA ALA A 712 -4.51 -43.05 -41.61
C ALA A 712 -5.49 -42.14 -42.38
N ARG A 713 -6.67 -42.63 -42.79
CA ARG A 713 -7.67 -41.81 -43.50
C ARG A 713 -8.25 -40.68 -42.63
N ILE A 714 -8.38 -40.89 -41.31
CA ILE A 714 -8.81 -39.84 -40.38
C ILE A 714 -7.72 -38.75 -40.26
N ALA A 715 -6.43 -39.13 -40.29
CA ALA A 715 -5.33 -38.17 -40.29
C ALA A 715 -5.31 -37.28 -41.55
N GLU A 716 -5.62 -37.84 -42.72
CA GLU A 716 -5.77 -37.10 -43.98
C GLU A 716 -6.95 -36.13 -43.94
N GLU A 717 -8.15 -36.63 -43.59
CA GLU A 717 -9.37 -35.81 -43.57
C GLU A 717 -9.31 -34.72 -42.49
N PHE A 718 -8.65 -34.98 -41.35
CA PHE A 718 -8.38 -33.95 -40.34
C PHE A 718 -7.45 -32.85 -40.87
N GLN A 719 -6.39 -33.21 -41.62
CA GLN A 719 -5.51 -32.20 -42.25
C GLN A 719 -6.28 -31.37 -43.28
N ARG A 720 -7.15 -32.00 -44.08
CA ARG A 720 -8.01 -31.32 -45.07
C ARG A 720 -8.96 -30.32 -44.41
N LEU A 721 -9.66 -30.74 -43.34
CA LEU A 721 -10.58 -29.89 -42.58
C LEU A 721 -9.85 -28.79 -41.79
N ALA A 722 -8.69 -29.09 -41.19
CA ALA A 722 -7.84 -28.10 -40.52
C ALA A 722 -7.36 -27.00 -41.48
N GLY A 723 -7.01 -27.35 -42.72
CA GLY A 723 -6.70 -26.39 -43.78
C GLY A 723 -7.93 -25.57 -44.19
N GLN A 724 -9.04 -26.24 -44.51
CA GLN A 724 -10.29 -25.60 -44.98
C GLN A 724 -10.85 -24.57 -43.98
N HIS A 725 -10.81 -24.86 -42.68
CA HIS A 725 -11.33 -23.99 -41.63
C HIS A 725 -10.24 -23.14 -40.95
N GLY A 726 -9.03 -23.08 -41.51
CA GLY A 726 -7.93 -22.22 -41.08
C GLY A 726 -7.52 -22.43 -39.61
N LEU A 727 -7.32 -23.68 -39.19
CA LEU A 727 -6.86 -24.03 -37.84
C LEU A 727 -5.44 -23.49 -37.59
N ARG A 728 -5.27 -22.62 -36.59
CA ARG A 728 -4.00 -21.95 -36.25
C ARG A 728 -3.66 -22.11 -34.77
N VAL A 729 -3.11 -23.28 -34.43
CA VAL A 729 -2.44 -23.49 -33.14
C VAL A 729 -1.02 -22.93 -33.22
N VAL A 730 -0.66 -22.02 -32.31
CA VAL A 730 0.69 -21.41 -32.23
C VAL A 730 1.40 -21.88 -30.97
N ALA A 731 2.60 -22.45 -31.11
CA ALA A 731 3.43 -22.90 -30.00
C ALA A 731 4.16 -21.74 -29.30
N ARG A 732 4.72 -21.98 -28.11
CA ARG A 732 5.39 -20.97 -27.24
C ARG A 732 6.50 -20.15 -27.93
N ASN A 733 7.13 -20.70 -28.97
CA ASN A 733 8.16 -20.07 -29.80
C ASN A 733 7.61 -19.24 -30.98
N GLY A 734 6.29 -19.10 -31.11
CA GLY A 734 5.63 -18.40 -32.22
C GLY A 734 5.44 -19.23 -33.50
N SER A 735 5.89 -20.49 -33.57
CA SER A 735 5.67 -21.32 -34.76
C SER A 735 4.29 -21.98 -34.73
N VAL A 736 3.61 -21.98 -35.88
CA VAL A 736 2.34 -22.71 -36.07
C VAL A 736 2.61 -24.23 -36.01
N VAL A 737 1.85 -24.95 -35.18
CA VAL A 737 1.91 -26.41 -35.06
C VAL A 737 1.16 -27.04 -36.23
N SER A 738 1.73 -28.07 -36.88
CA SER A 738 1.05 -28.68 -38.02
C SER A 738 -0.20 -29.47 -37.58
N PRO A 739 -1.27 -29.51 -38.40
CA PRO A 739 -2.43 -30.36 -38.09
C PRO A 739 -2.08 -31.86 -37.95
N ARG A 740 -1.00 -32.33 -38.58
CA ARG A 740 -0.49 -33.69 -38.40
C ARG A 740 0.03 -33.92 -36.97
N ASP A 741 0.78 -32.98 -36.42
CA ASP A 741 1.29 -33.06 -35.04
C ASP A 741 0.17 -32.95 -34.00
N ILE A 742 -0.92 -32.24 -34.32
CA ILE A 742 -2.12 -32.16 -33.49
C ILE A 742 -2.86 -33.51 -33.50
N HIS A 743 -3.05 -34.12 -34.68
CA HIS A 743 -3.72 -35.43 -34.81
C HIS A 743 -3.04 -36.53 -34.00
N VAL A 744 -1.71 -36.66 -34.13
CA VAL A 744 -0.92 -37.70 -33.41
C VAL A 744 -1.03 -37.57 -31.88
N ARG A 745 -1.27 -36.36 -31.35
CA ARG A 745 -1.49 -36.13 -29.90
C ARG A 745 -2.87 -36.61 -29.43
N PHE A 746 -3.92 -36.35 -30.21
CA PHE A 746 -5.25 -36.92 -29.94
C PHE A 746 -5.19 -38.45 -29.95
N GLU A 747 -4.52 -39.04 -30.94
CA GLU A 747 -4.33 -40.49 -31.07
C GLU A 747 -3.62 -41.10 -29.85
N GLY A 748 -2.49 -40.50 -29.43
CA GLY A 748 -1.71 -40.97 -28.28
C GLY A 748 -2.47 -40.91 -26.94
N TYR A 749 -3.33 -39.91 -26.75
CA TYR A 749 -4.16 -39.78 -25.54
C TYR A 749 -5.29 -40.82 -25.49
N MET A 750 -5.89 -41.15 -26.63
CA MET A 750 -7.02 -42.08 -26.73
C MET A 750 -6.63 -43.55 -26.43
N LYS A 751 -5.35 -43.93 -26.59
CA LYS A 751 -4.88 -45.32 -26.49
C LYS A 751 -4.58 -45.81 -25.04
N LEU A 752 -5.01 -45.07 -24.00
CA LEU A 752 -4.84 -45.44 -22.58
C LEU A 752 -5.87 -46.48 -22.07
N SER A 753 -5.39 -47.63 -21.58
CA SER A 753 -6.24 -48.79 -21.24
C SER A 753 -7.15 -48.61 -19.99
N PRO A 754 -8.29 -49.32 -19.90
CA PRO A 754 -9.17 -49.29 -18.73
C PRO A 754 -8.51 -49.79 -17.44
N GLN A 755 -7.68 -50.83 -17.52
CA GLN A 755 -7.03 -51.42 -16.34
C GLN A 755 -5.96 -50.49 -15.73
N THR A 756 -5.28 -49.69 -16.56
CA THR A 756 -4.38 -48.63 -16.08
C THR A 756 -5.15 -47.55 -15.32
N LYS A 757 -6.33 -47.16 -15.83
CA LYS A 757 -7.23 -46.18 -15.17
C LYS A 757 -7.76 -46.70 -13.83
N ALA A 758 -8.11 -47.99 -13.74
CA ALA A 758 -8.67 -48.61 -12.52
C ALA A 758 -7.65 -48.88 -11.40
N LYS A 759 -6.38 -49.22 -11.72
CA LYS A 759 -5.33 -49.35 -10.69
C LYS A 759 -4.96 -48.00 -10.04
N PHE A 760 -5.14 -46.90 -10.76
CA PHE A 760 -4.80 -45.55 -10.33
C PHE A 760 -5.70 -45.04 -9.18
N THR A 761 -7.00 -45.29 -9.26
CA THR A 761 -7.99 -44.80 -8.28
C THR A 761 -7.95 -45.54 -6.94
N ASN A 762 -7.65 -46.84 -6.93
CA ASN A 762 -7.57 -47.61 -5.69
C ASN A 762 -6.36 -47.21 -4.80
N ASN A 763 -5.20 -46.93 -5.39
CA ASN A 763 -4.01 -46.53 -4.65
C ASN A 763 -4.14 -45.15 -3.95
N LEU A 764 -5.07 -44.30 -4.39
CA LEU A 764 -5.38 -43.04 -3.70
C LEU A 764 -6.08 -43.26 -2.35
N ARG A 765 -6.87 -44.34 -2.21
CA ARG A 765 -7.75 -44.55 -1.04
C ARG A 765 -6.97 -44.94 0.23
N THR A 766 -5.75 -45.44 0.09
CA THR A 766 -4.81 -45.72 1.19
C THR A 766 -3.96 -44.51 1.58
N ALA A 767 -3.72 -43.54 0.68
CA ALA A 767 -2.93 -42.35 0.97
C ALA A 767 -3.61 -41.37 1.94
N GLY A 768 -4.95 -41.31 1.93
CA GLY A 768 -5.78 -40.37 2.70
C GLY A 768 -5.80 -40.54 4.23
N LYS A 769 -4.79 -41.19 4.83
CA LYS A 769 -4.65 -41.36 6.30
C LYS A 769 -3.29 -40.97 6.88
N ALA A 770 -2.33 -40.53 6.06
CA ALA A 770 -1.00 -40.12 6.52
C ALA A 770 -0.81 -38.59 6.44
N ALA A 771 -0.98 -37.91 7.58
CA ALA A 771 -0.62 -36.50 7.71
C ALA A 771 0.87 -36.36 8.04
N GLY A 772 1.72 -36.14 7.02
CA GLY A 772 3.13 -35.82 7.22
C GLY A 772 4.06 -36.06 6.03
N GLY A 773 4.67 -34.99 5.52
CA GLY A 773 6.08 -35.03 5.11
C GLY A 773 6.51 -35.68 3.78
N ALA A 774 5.61 -36.11 2.87
CA ALA A 774 6.05 -36.61 1.54
C ALA A 774 4.99 -36.40 0.43
N ALA A 775 5.14 -35.37 -0.40
CA ALA A 775 4.15 -35.03 -1.44
C ALA A 775 4.71 -34.57 -2.81
N ALA A 776 6.01 -34.78 -3.09
CA ALA A 776 6.63 -34.33 -4.35
C ALA A 776 6.35 -35.23 -5.58
N ALA A 777 5.95 -36.49 -5.37
CA ALA A 777 5.80 -37.48 -6.46
C ALA A 777 4.35 -37.76 -6.89
N ALA A 778 3.35 -37.20 -6.21
CA ALA A 778 1.93 -37.55 -6.41
C ALA A 778 1.20 -36.77 -7.53
N GLY A 779 1.83 -35.74 -8.11
CA GLY A 779 1.16 -34.78 -9.01
C GLY A 779 0.48 -35.38 -10.24
N VAL A 780 1.07 -36.43 -10.83
CA VAL A 780 0.51 -37.11 -12.02
C VAL A 780 -0.78 -37.89 -11.68
N ALA A 781 -0.95 -38.30 -10.42
CA ALA A 781 -2.05 -39.19 -10.00
C ALA A 781 -3.41 -38.48 -9.94
N LEU A 782 -3.44 -37.23 -9.45
CA LEU A 782 -4.66 -36.42 -9.37
C LEU A 782 -5.08 -35.86 -10.74
N TRP A 783 -4.09 -35.54 -11.59
CA TRP A 783 -4.27 -34.92 -12.90
C TRP A 783 -5.13 -35.77 -13.86
N ALA A 784 -4.82 -37.06 -14.02
CA ALA A 784 -5.52 -37.91 -14.98
C ALA A 784 -6.99 -38.18 -14.62
N LYS A 785 -7.38 -38.08 -13.34
CA LYS A 785 -8.80 -38.12 -12.95
C LYS A 785 -9.51 -36.81 -13.29
N GLY A 786 -8.90 -35.66 -12.94
CA GLY A 786 -9.47 -34.34 -13.23
C GLY A 786 -9.78 -34.17 -14.73
N MET A 787 -8.87 -34.62 -15.60
CA MET A 787 -9.07 -34.67 -17.06
C MET A 787 -10.38 -35.38 -17.47
N TYR A 788 -10.69 -36.53 -16.88
CA TYR A 788 -11.88 -37.31 -17.24
C TYR A 788 -13.17 -36.62 -16.76
N ASP A 789 -13.23 -36.28 -15.47
CA ASP A 789 -14.40 -35.64 -14.88
C ASP A 789 -14.73 -34.29 -15.55
N THR A 790 -13.70 -33.57 -16.04
CA THR A 790 -13.83 -32.28 -16.75
C THR A 790 -14.41 -32.40 -18.16
N PHE A 791 -14.10 -33.46 -18.91
CA PHE A 791 -14.65 -33.70 -20.25
C PHE A 791 -15.97 -34.50 -20.23
N SER A 792 -16.29 -35.19 -19.13
CA SER A 792 -17.54 -35.95 -18.96
C SER A 792 -18.66 -35.20 -18.24
N SER A 793 -18.47 -33.93 -17.88
CA SER A 793 -19.51 -33.10 -17.23
C SER A 793 -19.77 -31.79 -17.98
N ASP A 794 -21.05 -31.48 -18.18
CA ASP A 794 -21.45 -30.18 -18.74
C ASP A 794 -21.12 -29.03 -17.77
N ASP A 795 -21.20 -29.28 -16.46
CA ASP A 795 -21.03 -28.29 -15.39
C ASP A 795 -19.59 -27.83 -15.12
N ALA A 796 -18.56 -28.58 -15.53
CA ALA A 796 -17.17 -28.20 -15.26
C ALA A 796 -16.78 -26.87 -15.93
N ALA A 797 -16.02 -26.04 -15.21
CA ALA A 797 -15.79 -24.65 -15.56
C ALA A 797 -14.95 -24.48 -16.84
N SER A 798 -15.14 -23.35 -17.53
CA SER A 798 -14.43 -23.03 -18.78
C SER A 798 -12.91 -23.10 -18.65
N TRP A 799 -12.38 -22.72 -17.48
CA TRP A 799 -10.94 -22.77 -17.17
C TRP A 799 -10.41 -24.18 -16.90
N ASP A 800 -11.19 -25.07 -16.27
CA ASP A 800 -10.80 -26.47 -16.10
C ASP A 800 -10.77 -27.17 -17.46
N LYS A 801 -11.78 -26.91 -18.29
CA LYS A 801 -11.85 -27.40 -19.68
C LYS A 801 -10.67 -26.87 -20.51
N ALA A 802 -10.32 -25.59 -20.40
CA ALA A 802 -9.11 -25.05 -21.01
C ALA A 802 -7.82 -25.74 -20.51
N ALA A 803 -7.65 -25.91 -19.19
CA ALA A 803 -6.49 -26.57 -18.60
C ALA A 803 -6.38 -28.07 -18.93
N ALA A 804 -7.50 -28.74 -19.25
CA ALA A 804 -7.52 -30.09 -19.79
C ALA A 804 -7.17 -30.13 -21.29
N ILE A 805 -7.57 -29.10 -22.05
CA ILE A 805 -7.26 -28.96 -23.48
C ILE A 805 -5.77 -28.65 -23.73
N THR A 806 -5.12 -27.84 -22.87
CA THR A 806 -3.68 -27.54 -22.95
C THR A 806 -2.75 -28.74 -22.69
N ALA A 807 -3.30 -29.87 -22.19
CA ALA A 807 -2.59 -31.14 -22.10
C ALA A 807 -2.41 -31.82 -23.47
N ILE A 808 -3.39 -31.68 -24.36
CA ILE A 808 -3.42 -32.32 -25.69
C ILE A 808 -2.72 -31.43 -26.72
N VAL A 809 -2.91 -30.10 -26.62
CA VAL A 809 -2.29 -29.09 -27.48
C VAL A 809 -1.27 -28.30 -26.65
N PRO A 810 0.03 -28.32 -26.97
CA PRO A 810 1.09 -28.06 -25.99
C PRO A 810 1.29 -26.58 -25.66
N PHE A 811 0.62 -26.11 -24.61
CA PHE A 811 0.81 -24.77 -24.05
C PHE A 811 1.56 -24.81 -22.71
N VAL A 812 2.89 -24.71 -22.80
CA VAL A 812 3.86 -24.49 -21.71
C VAL A 812 4.06 -25.66 -20.73
N GLY A 813 5.32 -26.07 -20.55
CA GLY A 813 5.72 -26.99 -19.48
C GLY A 813 7.04 -27.72 -19.75
N CYS A 814 8.11 -27.35 -19.03
CA CYS A 814 9.41 -28.03 -19.11
C CYS A 814 9.37 -29.52 -18.71
N ALA A 815 8.29 -29.96 -18.03
CA ALA A 815 8.06 -31.33 -17.59
C ALA A 815 8.16 -32.39 -18.70
N VAL A 816 7.79 -32.06 -19.95
CA VAL A 816 7.78 -33.03 -21.07
C VAL A 816 9.18 -33.25 -21.68
N ARG A 817 10.15 -32.37 -21.41
CA ARG A 817 11.57 -32.63 -21.76
C ARG A 817 12.34 -33.30 -20.63
N ALA A 818 11.97 -33.04 -19.37
CA ALA A 818 12.58 -33.67 -18.20
C ALA A 818 12.47 -35.21 -18.18
N THR A 819 11.52 -35.80 -18.92
CA THR A 819 11.35 -37.25 -19.11
C THR A 819 11.88 -37.79 -20.45
N ALA A 820 12.54 -36.96 -21.25
CA ALA A 820 13.17 -37.34 -22.52
C ALA A 820 14.69 -37.13 -22.52
N ASP A 821 15.17 -36.08 -21.83
CA ASP A 821 16.59 -35.76 -21.70
C ASP A 821 17.26 -36.46 -20.49
N SER A 822 16.50 -37.23 -19.68
CA SER A 822 17.02 -37.96 -18.51
C SER A 822 18.09 -39.00 -18.82
N ASP A 823 18.10 -39.51 -20.05
CA ASP A 823 19.00 -40.58 -20.48
C ASP A 823 20.34 -40.05 -21.05
N ARG A 824 20.52 -38.72 -21.17
CA ARG A 824 21.73 -38.13 -21.79
C ARG A 824 22.25 -36.86 -21.12
N SER A 825 23.53 -36.96 -20.73
CA SER A 825 24.46 -35.92 -20.27
C SER A 825 24.47 -35.60 -18.76
N SER A 826 25.68 -35.65 -18.19
CA SER A 826 25.96 -35.55 -16.76
C SER A 826 26.92 -34.39 -16.46
N THR A 827 26.38 -33.18 -16.30
CA THR A 827 27.14 -32.01 -15.80
C THR A 827 26.23 -31.08 -15.02
N GLY A 828 26.49 -30.93 -13.71
CA GLY A 828 25.64 -30.16 -12.80
C GLY A 828 25.97 -28.67 -12.76
N GLN A 829 25.26 -27.85 -13.53
CA GLN A 829 25.24 -26.39 -13.33
C GLN A 829 23.87 -25.72 -13.61
N ASN A 830 23.00 -26.33 -14.42
CA ASN A 830 21.72 -25.71 -14.82
C ASN A 830 20.57 -25.87 -13.81
N ALA A 831 20.78 -26.48 -12.64
CA ALA A 831 19.71 -26.78 -11.70
C ALA A 831 18.94 -25.53 -11.22
N LEU A 832 19.63 -24.41 -10.99
CA LEU A 832 18.99 -23.18 -10.51
C LEU A 832 18.19 -22.46 -11.61
N GLU A 833 18.69 -22.41 -12.84
CA GLU A 833 17.95 -21.87 -14.00
C GLU A 833 16.76 -22.76 -14.37
N LEU A 834 16.92 -24.09 -14.31
CA LEU A 834 15.81 -25.04 -14.47
C LEU A 834 14.75 -24.84 -13.38
N THR A 835 15.16 -24.56 -12.14
CA THR A 835 14.24 -24.25 -11.04
C THR A 835 13.54 -22.91 -11.24
N LYS A 836 14.23 -21.85 -11.71
CA LYS A 836 13.59 -20.57 -12.09
C LYS A 836 12.59 -20.73 -13.22
N CYS A 837 12.93 -21.52 -14.24
CA CYS A 837 12.08 -21.76 -15.40
C CYS A 837 10.84 -22.58 -15.02
N LEU A 838 11.01 -23.66 -14.25
CA LEU A 838 9.89 -24.43 -13.66
C LEU A 838 9.04 -23.57 -12.72
N ALA A 839 9.65 -22.71 -11.90
CA ALA A 839 8.94 -21.81 -11.01
C ALA A 839 8.12 -20.77 -11.77
N MET A 840 8.68 -20.09 -12.78
CA MET A 840 7.92 -19.09 -13.55
C MET A 840 6.85 -19.73 -14.43
N ASP A 841 7.09 -20.90 -15.03
CA ASP A 841 6.05 -21.62 -15.79
C ASP A 841 4.91 -22.09 -14.86
N ALA A 842 5.23 -22.63 -13.68
CA ALA A 842 4.24 -23.01 -12.68
C ALA A 842 3.51 -21.80 -12.06
N LEU A 843 4.18 -20.66 -11.90
CA LEU A 843 3.58 -19.41 -11.40
C LEU A 843 2.83 -18.62 -12.49
N ALA A 844 3.02 -18.92 -13.77
CA ALA A 844 2.20 -18.35 -14.84
C ALA A 844 0.87 -19.10 -15.03
N LEU A 845 0.85 -20.42 -14.80
CA LEU A 845 -0.25 -21.29 -15.26
C LEU A 845 -0.82 -22.29 -14.24
N SER A 846 -0.24 -22.45 -13.05
CA SER A 846 -0.88 -23.23 -11.97
C SER A 846 -1.75 -22.34 -11.07
N PRO A 847 -2.85 -22.85 -10.49
CA PRO A 847 -3.70 -22.11 -9.55
C PRO A 847 -3.02 -21.77 -8.20
N LEU A 848 -1.70 -21.99 -8.06
CA LEU A 848 -0.95 -21.60 -6.87
C LEU A 848 -0.52 -20.13 -6.89
N TRP A 849 -0.36 -19.50 -8.06
CA TRP A 849 0.31 -18.20 -8.22
C TRP A 849 -0.17 -17.04 -7.33
N PRO A 850 -1.47 -16.87 -6.99
CA PRO A 850 -1.88 -15.71 -6.20
C PRO A 850 -1.33 -15.76 -4.77
N ALA A 851 -0.95 -16.95 -4.28
CA ALA A 851 -0.41 -17.14 -2.93
C ALA A 851 0.93 -16.43 -2.72
N VAL A 852 1.75 -16.19 -3.75
CA VAL A 852 3.03 -15.48 -3.57
C VAL A 852 2.79 -13.98 -3.34
N VAL A 853 1.86 -13.39 -4.09
CA VAL A 853 1.49 -11.97 -3.96
C VAL A 853 0.66 -11.74 -2.69
N VAL A 854 -0.30 -12.62 -2.41
CA VAL A 854 -1.10 -12.58 -1.18
C VAL A 854 -0.18 -12.76 0.02
N TYR A 855 0.62 -13.82 0.14
CA TYR A 855 1.57 -14.01 1.27
C TYR A 855 2.49 -12.79 1.50
N ALA A 856 3.05 -12.20 0.45
CA ALA A 856 3.94 -11.04 0.58
C ALA A 856 3.23 -9.75 1.06
N VAL A 857 1.92 -9.63 0.82
CA VAL A 857 1.08 -8.50 1.27
C VAL A 857 0.43 -8.80 2.62
N VAL A 858 0.04 -10.05 2.87
CA VAL A 858 -0.58 -10.52 4.11
C VAL A 858 0.43 -10.55 5.24
N ASP A 859 1.68 -10.95 5.03
CA ASP A 859 2.68 -10.87 6.11
C ASP A 859 2.98 -9.41 6.49
N PHE A 860 2.92 -8.47 5.54
CA PHE A 860 3.01 -7.04 5.83
C PHE A 860 1.82 -6.56 6.70
N PHE A 861 0.58 -6.89 6.33
CA PHE A 861 -0.61 -6.47 7.10
C PHE A 861 -0.78 -7.22 8.44
N VAL A 862 -0.54 -8.53 8.49
CA VAL A 862 -0.62 -9.33 9.73
C VAL A 862 0.40 -8.83 10.76
N ASN A 863 1.61 -8.43 10.34
CA ASN A 863 2.59 -7.85 11.26
C ASN A 863 2.21 -6.43 11.73
N GLN A 864 1.39 -5.68 10.99
CA GLN A 864 0.79 -4.42 11.46
C GLN A 864 -0.39 -4.64 12.45
N TRP A 865 -1.15 -5.72 12.29
CA TRP A 865 -2.41 -5.93 13.04
C TRP A 865 -2.27 -6.75 14.34
N LYS A 866 -1.09 -7.30 14.64
CA LYS A 866 -0.78 -8.05 15.88
C LYS A 866 -1.01 -7.33 17.23
N GLN A 867 -1.40 -6.04 17.22
CA GLN A 867 -1.51 -5.23 18.44
C GLN A 867 -2.91 -4.67 18.76
N ALA A 868 -3.92 -4.78 17.88
CA ALA A 868 -5.24 -4.15 18.15
C ALA A 868 -6.45 -4.83 17.48
N GLN A 869 -7.17 -5.65 18.25
CA GLN A 869 -8.51 -6.19 17.97
C GLN A 869 -8.64 -7.01 16.66
N ILE A 870 -9.86 -7.46 16.33
CA ILE A 870 -10.16 -8.03 15.01
C ILE A 870 -10.49 -6.86 14.08
N PRO A 871 -9.79 -6.67 12.94
CA PRO A 871 -10.05 -5.58 12.01
C PRO A 871 -11.51 -5.57 11.53
N SER A 872 -12.02 -4.39 11.18
CA SER A 872 -13.36 -4.25 10.64
C SER A 872 -13.45 -4.86 9.24
N LEU A 873 -14.69 -5.12 8.80
CA LEU A 873 -14.94 -5.56 7.42
C LEU A 873 -14.33 -4.58 6.39
N ALA A 874 -14.38 -3.27 6.66
CA ALA A 874 -13.86 -2.26 5.75
C ALA A 874 -12.33 -2.34 5.61
N ASP A 875 -11.61 -2.64 6.71
CA ASP A 875 -10.16 -2.82 6.70
C ASP A 875 -9.77 -4.04 5.84
N PHE A 876 -10.49 -5.15 5.97
CA PHE A 876 -10.30 -6.34 5.13
C PHE A 876 -10.68 -6.09 3.67
N GLU A 877 -11.76 -5.35 3.38
CA GLU A 877 -12.18 -5.02 2.02
C GLU A 877 -11.20 -4.05 1.34
N GLN A 878 -10.67 -3.06 2.07
CA GLN A 878 -9.63 -2.15 1.60
C GLN A 878 -8.30 -2.88 1.37
N ALA A 879 -7.83 -3.69 2.33
CA ALA A 879 -6.59 -4.46 2.18
C ALA A 879 -6.67 -5.43 0.99
N ARG A 880 -7.81 -6.11 0.80
CA ARG A 880 -8.05 -6.95 -0.38
C ARG A 880 -8.06 -6.14 -1.67
N LYS A 881 -8.72 -4.97 -1.69
CA LYS A 881 -8.77 -4.09 -2.87
C LYS A 881 -7.37 -3.63 -3.26
N SER A 882 -6.57 -3.12 -2.31
CA SER A 882 -5.19 -2.69 -2.57
C SER A 882 -4.29 -3.85 -2.99
N ALA A 883 -4.49 -5.06 -2.45
CA ALA A 883 -3.79 -6.26 -2.90
C ALA A 883 -4.17 -6.65 -4.35
N TRP A 884 -5.44 -6.51 -4.73
CA TRP A 884 -5.92 -6.75 -6.10
C TRP A 884 -5.40 -5.70 -7.09
N GLU A 885 -5.48 -4.41 -6.75
CA GLU A 885 -4.95 -3.31 -7.57
C GLU A 885 -3.45 -3.46 -7.79
N LYS A 886 -2.70 -3.83 -6.73
CA LYS A 886 -1.28 -4.18 -6.83
C LYS A 886 -1.05 -5.38 -7.76
N TYR A 887 -1.79 -6.47 -7.57
CA TYR A 887 -1.69 -7.65 -8.41
C TYR A 887 -1.95 -7.35 -9.90
N VAL A 888 -3.01 -6.60 -10.21
CA VAL A 888 -3.33 -6.19 -11.59
C VAL A 888 -2.20 -5.32 -12.16
N LYS A 889 -1.66 -4.37 -11.38
CA LYS A 889 -0.53 -3.53 -11.79
C LYS A 889 0.76 -4.33 -12.06
N GLU A 890 1.11 -5.25 -11.16
CA GLU A 890 2.28 -6.13 -11.30
C GLU A 890 2.14 -7.12 -12.48
N SER A 891 0.91 -7.39 -12.92
CA SER A 891 0.59 -8.22 -14.10
C SER A 891 0.59 -7.45 -15.44
N GLY A 892 1.16 -6.24 -15.50
CA GLY A 892 1.11 -5.38 -16.69
C GLY A 892 -0.17 -4.56 -16.81
N GLY A 893 -0.83 -4.28 -15.69
CA GLY A 893 -2.08 -3.52 -15.64
C GLY A 893 -3.31 -4.33 -16.12
N LEU A 894 -4.47 -3.67 -16.11
CA LEU A 894 -5.70 -4.24 -16.65
C LEU A 894 -5.57 -4.55 -18.15
N GLU A 895 -4.81 -3.74 -18.89
CA GLU A 895 -4.42 -3.98 -20.28
C GLU A 895 -3.71 -5.33 -20.46
N GLY A 896 -2.66 -5.58 -19.67
CA GLY A 896 -1.92 -6.85 -19.69
C GLY A 896 -2.77 -8.07 -19.30
N ARG A 897 -3.63 -7.93 -18.28
CA ARG A 897 -4.59 -9.00 -17.90
C ARG A 897 -5.61 -9.27 -19.01
N LEU A 898 -6.20 -8.24 -19.61
CA LEU A 898 -7.15 -8.38 -20.72
C LEU A 898 -6.50 -8.98 -21.96
N GLN A 899 -5.25 -8.61 -22.28
CA GLN A 899 -4.49 -9.22 -23.36
C GLN A 899 -4.18 -10.70 -23.08
N ALA A 900 -3.80 -11.06 -21.86
CA ALA A 900 -3.56 -12.45 -21.46
C ALA A 900 -4.85 -13.29 -21.53
N ALA A 901 -5.97 -12.76 -21.01
CA ALA A 901 -7.28 -13.41 -21.09
C ALA A 901 -7.74 -13.57 -22.54
N TYR A 902 -7.58 -12.54 -23.39
CA TYR A 902 -7.89 -12.60 -24.82
C TYR A 902 -7.05 -13.66 -25.55
N VAL A 903 -5.75 -13.75 -25.27
CA VAL A 903 -4.87 -14.79 -25.84
C VAL A 903 -5.32 -16.19 -25.40
N ALA A 904 -5.62 -16.40 -24.12
CA ALA A 904 -6.10 -17.69 -23.61
C ALA A 904 -7.44 -18.09 -24.24
N ILE A 905 -8.39 -17.17 -24.35
CA ILE A 905 -9.72 -17.37 -24.97
C ILE A 905 -9.59 -17.65 -26.48
N THR A 906 -8.64 -17.00 -27.17
CA THR A 906 -8.33 -17.27 -28.59
C THR A 906 -7.67 -18.65 -28.78
N GLN A 907 -6.80 -19.07 -27.85
CA GLN A 907 -6.18 -20.40 -27.86
C GLN A 907 -7.19 -21.51 -27.55
N GLN A 908 -8.11 -21.28 -26.60
CA GLN A 908 -9.23 -22.18 -26.30
C GLN A 908 -10.12 -22.35 -27.55
N TYR A 909 -10.46 -21.26 -28.24
CA TYR A 909 -11.23 -21.33 -29.50
C TYR A 909 -10.59 -22.24 -30.54
N GLU A 910 -9.31 -22.02 -30.87
CA GLU A 910 -8.62 -22.81 -31.89
C GLU A 910 -8.47 -24.29 -31.47
N ALA A 911 -8.38 -24.59 -30.18
CA ALA A 911 -8.30 -25.96 -29.69
C ALA A 911 -9.68 -26.68 -29.62
N GLU A 912 -10.76 -26.00 -29.23
CA GLU A 912 -12.13 -26.55 -29.32
C GLU A 912 -12.56 -26.73 -30.79
N LYS A 913 -12.14 -25.80 -31.67
CA LYS A 913 -12.21 -25.93 -33.13
C LYS A 913 -11.44 -27.17 -33.62
N ALA A 914 -10.23 -27.45 -33.11
CA ALA A 914 -9.52 -28.69 -33.44
C ALA A 914 -10.30 -29.95 -33.04
N ILE A 915 -10.97 -29.95 -31.89
CA ILE A 915 -11.83 -31.07 -31.44
C ILE A 915 -13.05 -31.24 -32.38
N VAL A 916 -13.71 -30.14 -32.78
CA VAL A 916 -14.83 -30.18 -33.74
C VAL A 916 -14.38 -30.75 -35.09
N LEU A 917 -13.24 -30.30 -35.61
CA LEU A 917 -12.69 -30.75 -36.89
C LEU A 917 -12.20 -32.21 -36.83
N HIS A 918 -11.64 -32.66 -35.70
CA HIS A 918 -11.24 -34.06 -35.49
C HIS A 918 -12.45 -34.99 -35.47
N ASN A 919 -13.48 -34.65 -34.68
CA ASN A 919 -14.71 -35.43 -34.61
C ASN A 919 -15.46 -35.47 -35.96
N ALA A 920 -15.41 -34.39 -36.72
CA ALA A 920 -15.94 -34.37 -38.09
C ALA A 920 -15.15 -35.28 -39.05
N ALA A 921 -13.81 -35.29 -38.98
CA ALA A 921 -12.99 -36.20 -39.77
C ALA A 921 -13.27 -37.68 -39.44
N VAL A 922 -13.39 -38.02 -38.14
CA VAL A 922 -13.77 -39.37 -37.70
C VAL A 922 -15.13 -39.77 -38.27
N GLN A 923 -16.15 -38.92 -38.15
CA GLN A 923 -17.50 -39.21 -38.65
C GLN A 923 -17.55 -39.36 -40.17
N THR A 924 -16.86 -38.50 -40.92
CA THR A 924 -16.82 -38.58 -42.39
C THR A 924 -16.12 -39.87 -42.86
N VAL A 925 -15.00 -40.27 -42.26
CA VAL A 925 -14.31 -41.52 -42.62
C VAL A 925 -15.12 -42.75 -42.21
N ASP A 926 -15.79 -42.74 -41.04
CA ASP A 926 -16.67 -43.85 -40.64
C ASP A 926 -17.88 -44.01 -41.58
N GLN A 927 -18.43 -42.91 -42.10
CA GLN A 927 -19.49 -42.96 -43.11
C GLN A 927 -18.99 -43.45 -44.47
N GLU A 928 -17.81 -42.99 -44.92
CA GLU A 928 -17.18 -43.48 -46.16
C GLU A 928 -16.87 -44.99 -46.08
N LEU A 929 -16.37 -45.48 -44.94
CA LEU A 929 -16.05 -46.89 -44.73
C LEU A 929 -17.31 -47.77 -44.69
N LYS A 930 -18.41 -47.31 -44.08
CA LYS A 930 -19.71 -48.01 -44.11
C LYS A 930 -20.25 -48.12 -45.54
N PHE A 931 -20.30 -47.00 -46.26
CA PHE A 931 -20.77 -46.97 -47.65
C PHE A 931 -19.96 -47.90 -48.56
N ARG A 932 -18.62 -47.93 -48.41
CA ARG A 932 -17.74 -48.88 -49.11
C ARG A 932 -18.01 -50.34 -48.73
N ALA A 933 -18.30 -50.64 -47.46
CA ALA A 933 -18.62 -52.00 -47.01
C ALA A 933 -20.00 -52.48 -47.52
N GLU A 934 -20.98 -51.57 -47.60
CA GLU A 934 -22.32 -51.85 -48.14
C GLU A 934 -22.29 -52.08 -49.66
N GLN A 935 -21.51 -51.29 -50.41
CA GLN A 935 -21.26 -51.54 -51.85
C GLN A 935 -20.41 -52.79 -52.11
N GLY A 936 -19.61 -53.23 -51.14
CA GLY A 936 -18.69 -54.38 -51.26
C GLY A 936 -19.31 -55.74 -50.98
N SER A 937 -20.63 -55.85 -50.79
CA SER A 937 -21.30 -57.08 -50.32
C SER A 937 -22.02 -57.84 -51.45
N PRO A 938 -21.44 -58.94 -51.99
CA PRO A 938 -22.01 -59.66 -53.13
C PRO A 938 -23.11 -60.64 -52.68
N GLY A 939 -24.36 -60.18 -52.58
CA GLY A 939 -25.46 -61.10 -52.25
C GLY A 939 -26.85 -60.55 -51.96
N ARG A 940 -27.17 -59.27 -52.21
CA ARG A 940 -28.56 -58.78 -52.12
C ARG A 940 -29.28 -58.93 -53.47
N PRO A 941 -30.39 -59.68 -53.56
CA PRO A 941 -31.20 -59.76 -54.77
C PRO A 941 -32.01 -58.47 -54.97
N ASN A 942 -32.40 -58.19 -56.21
CA ASN A 942 -33.22 -57.03 -56.56
C ASN A 942 -34.65 -57.18 -56.00
N GLY A 943 -35.00 -56.34 -55.02
CA GLY A 943 -36.34 -56.22 -54.47
C GLY A 943 -36.42 -55.02 -53.53
N GLU A 944 -37.43 -54.17 -53.75
CA GLU A 944 -37.84 -53.06 -52.88
C GLU A 944 -36.70 -52.12 -52.43
N ALA A 945 -36.31 -51.22 -53.33
CA ALA A 945 -35.52 -50.05 -53.01
C ALA A 945 -36.39 -49.02 -52.27
N ASP A 946 -36.55 -49.18 -50.96
CA ASP A 946 -37.11 -48.15 -50.07
C ASP A 946 -36.20 -46.91 -50.08
N GLU A 947 -36.78 -45.70 -50.14
CA GLU A 947 -36.10 -44.47 -50.59
C GLU A 947 -35.26 -43.79 -49.48
N GLN A 948 -34.47 -44.58 -48.74
CA GLN A 948 -33.68 -44.11 -47.60
C GLN A 948 -32.20 -43.87 -47.93
N ASP A 949 -31.95 -42.69 -48.49
CA ASP A 949 -30.71 -41.92 -48.35
C ASP A 949 -29.40 -42.68 -48.67
N THR A 950 -29.27 -43.18 -49.91
CA THR A 950 -27.95 -43.48 -50.50
C THR A 950 -27.18 -42.18 -50.72
N THR A 951 -26.70 -41.56 -49.63
CA THR A 951 -26.14 -40.21 -49.64
C THR A 951 -24.87 -40.17 -50.48
N ASP A 952 -24.91 -39.46 -51.62
CA ASP A 952 -23.73 -39.10 -52.40
C ASP A 952 -22.63 -38.50 -51.48
N PRO A 953 -21.35 -38.94 -51.59
CA PRO A 953 -20.26 -38.42 -50.77
C PRO A 953 -20.11 -36.88 -50.78
N GLN A 954 -20.44 -36.19 -51.87
CA GLN A 954 -20.48 -34.71 -51.88
C GLN A 954 -21.56 -34.17 -50.93
N THR A 955 -22.71 -34.84 -50.87
CA THR A 955 -23.81 -34.50 -49.97
C THR A 955 -23.48 -34.84 -48.51
N VAL A 956 -22.74 -35.92 -48.23
CA VAL A 956 -22.16 -36.18 -46.89
C VAL A 956 -21.21 -35.05 -46.49
N LEU A 957 -20.25 -34.69 -47.34
CA LEU A 957 -19.30 -33.61 -47.08
C LEU A 957 -20.01 -32.26 -46.83
N ARG A 958 -21.05 -31.93 -47.60
CA ARG A 958 -21.88 -30.72 -47.40
C ARG A 958 -22.68 -30.76 -46.09
N ARG A 959 -23.20 -31.92 -45.67
CA ARG A 959 -23.86 -32.11 -44.37
C ARG A 959 -22.84 -31.94 -43.22
N THR A 960 -21.61 -32.44 -43.36
CA THR A 960 -20.53 -32.28 -42.38
C THR A 960 -20.05 -30.83 -42.29
N ASP A 961 -19.77 -30.15 -43.41
CA ASP A 961 -19.36 -28.74 -43.42
C ASP A 961 -20.40 -27.84 -42.74
N ARG A 962 -21.69 -27.99 -43.04
CA ARG A 962 -22.76 -27.27 -42.34
C ARG A 962 -22.77 -27.52 -40.82
N LYS A 963 -22.51 -28.75 -40.37
CA LYS A 963 -22.39 -29.09 -38.93
C LYS A 963 -21.14 -28.47 -38.30
N ILE A 964 -20.02 -28.43 -39.01
CA ILE A 964 -18.80 -27.73 -38.56
C ILE A 964 -19.10 -26.23 -38.42
N GLN A 965 -19.62 -25.58 -39.46
CA GLN A 965 -19.93 -24.14 -39.45
C GLN A 965 -20.91 -23.78 -38.33
N ALA A 966 -21.97 -24.58 -38.12
CA ALA A 966 -22.90 -24.38 -37.01
C ALA A 966 -22.21 -24.48 -35.63
N LYS A 967 -21.35 -25.48 -35.41
CA LYS A 967 -20.57 -25.61 -34.15
C LYS A 967 -19.51 -24.52 -33.99
N LEU A 968 -18.86 -24.07 -35.06
CA LEU A 968 -17.89 -22.97 -35.00
C LEU A 968 -18.58 -21.63 -34.70
N ALA A 969 -19.79 -21.40 -35.21
CA ALA A 969 -20.62 -20.26 -34.84
C ALA A 969 -21.10 -20.32 -33.37
N GLU A 970 -21.53 -21.51 -32.90
CA GLU A 970 -21.87 -21.75 -31.50
C GLU A 970 -20.67 -21.48 -30.56
N LEU A 971 -19.47 -21.92 -30.96
CA LEU A 971 -18.23 -21.65 -30.24
C LEU A 971 -17.89 -20.16 -30.24
N GLN A 972 -17.96 -19.46 -31.38
CA GLN A 972 -17.75 -18.00 -31.45
C GLN A 972 -18.75 -17.24 -30.56
N GLN A 973 -20.01 -17.68 -30.49
CA GLN A 973 -21.02 -17.06 -29.63
C GLN A 973 -20.72 -17.23 -28.13
N LYS A 974 -20.04 -18.33 -27.74
CA LYS A 974 -19.58 -18.57 -26.35
C LYS A 974 -18.36 -17.71 -25.94
N LEU A 975 -17.71 -17.03 -26.88
CA LEU A 975 -16.44 -16.31 -26.70
C LEU A 975 -16.60 -14.77 -26.82
N SER A 976 -17.75 -14.25 -26.38
CA SER A 976 -18.07 -12.82 -26.41
C SER A 976 -17.25 -12.00 -25.39
N GLY A 977 -17.40 -10.67 -25.40
CA GLY A 977 -16.84 -9.81 -24.35
C GLY A 977 -17.30 -10.18 -22.93
N ASP A 978 -18.51 -10.72 -22.77
CA ASP A 978 -18.98 -11.26 -21.49
C ASP A 978 -18.19 -12.50 -21.05
N ALA A 979 -17.61 -13.29 -21.96
CA ALA A 979 -16.74 -14.42 -21.59
C ALA A 979 -15.42 -13.92 -20.99
N VAL A 980 -14.81 -12.89 -21.58
CA VAL A 980 -13.61 -12.22 -21.03
C VAL A 980 -13.91 -11.61 -19.66
N LEU A 981 -15.05 -10.92 -19.53
CA LEU A 981 -15.47 -10.31 -18.26
C LEU A 981 -15.90 -11.35 -17.21
N LYS A 982 -16.46 -12.50 -17.61
CA LYS A 982 -16.72 -13.64 -16.73
C LYS A 982 -15.42 -14.22 -16.19
N ALA A 983 -14.46 -14.49 -17.08
CA ALA A 983 -13.15 -15.01 -16.72
C ALA A 983 -12.41 -14.10 -15.72
N MET A 984 -12.38 -12.78 -15.95
CA MET A 984 -11.79 -11.82 -15.00
C MET A 984 -12.50 -11.81 -13.63
N ARG A 985 -13.83 -12.02 -13.58
CA ARG A 985 -14.59 -12.10 -12.32
C ARG A 985 -14.35 -13.41 -11.57
N GLU A 986 -14.17 -14.52 -12.28
CA GLU A 986 -13.79 -15.82 -11.72
C GLU A 986 -12.38 -15.74 -11.11
N GLU A 987 -11.43 -15.10 -11.80
CA GLU A 987 -10.08 -14.79 -11.31
C GLU A 987 -10.11 -13.92 -10.04
N ALA A 988 -10.93 -12.85 -10.01
CA ALA A 988 -11.14 -12.03 -8.81
C ALA A 988 -11.79 -12.81 -7.65
N GLY A 989 -12.58 -13.83 -7.96
CA GLY A 989 -13.09 -14.84 -7.01
C GLY A 989 -11.96 -15.66 -6.41
N VAL A 990 -11.17 -16.33 -7.24
CA VAL A 990 -10.01 -17.16 -6.82
C VAL A 990 -8.99 -16.35 -6.01
N PHE A 991 -8.72 -15.11 -6.42
CA PHE A 991 -7.89 -14.17 -5.65
C PHE A 991 -8.50 -13.85 -4.28
N THR A 992 -9.81 -13.56 -4.22
CA THR A 992 -10.52 -13.29 -2.97
C THR A 992 -10.50 -14.50 -2.03
N ASP A 993 -10.70 -15.71 -2.54
CA ASP A 993 -10.68 -16.94 -1.75
C ASP A 993 -9.29 -17.25 -1.15
N LYS A 994 -8.21 -16.98 -1.90
CA LYS A 994 -6.83 -17.07 -1.37
C LYS A 994 -6.51 -15.96 -0.38
N PHE A 995 -6.92 -14.72 -0.68
CA PHE A 995 -6.82 -13.62 0.28
C PHE A 995 -7.50 -13.97 1.61
N ILE A 996 -8.68 -14.61 1.56
CA ILE A 996 -9.36 -15.12 2.76
C ILE A 996 -8.55 -16.26 3.41
N ALA A 997 -8.11 -17.26 2.65
CA ALA A 997 -7.39 -18.41 3.20
C ALA A 997 -6.09 -18.02 3.92
N GLU A 998 -5.38 -17.00 3.44
CA GLU A 998 -4.09 -16.56 3.98
C GLU A 998 -4.23 -15.44 5.02
N SER A 999 -5.17 -14.50 4.85
CA SER A 999 -5.43 -13.39 5.81
C SER A 999 -6.31 -13.80 6.99
N VAL A 1000 -7.17 -14.81 6.79
CA VAL A 1000 -8.16 -15.31 7.75
C VAL A 1000 -7.83 -16.77 8.09
N ASP A 1001 -6.54 -17.09 8.22
CA ASP A 1001 -6.06 -18.39 8.73
C ASP A 1001 -6.47 -18.55 10.21
N ILE A 1002 -7.61 -19.20 10.36
CA ILE A 1002 -8.27 -19.52 11.63
C ILE A 1002 -7.40 -20.41 12.53
N ASP A 1003 -6.45 -21.18 12.01
CA ASP A 1003 -5.56 -22.02 12.81
C ASP A 1003 -4.32 -21.27 13.31
N ARG A 1004 -3.72 -20.40 12.48
CA ARG A 1004 -2.65 -19.46 12.91
C ARG A 1004 -3.12 -18.54 14.04
N TRP A 1005 -4.39 -18.16 14.08
CA TRP A 1005 -4.97 -17.30 15.13
C TRP A 1005 -5.45 -18.07 16.38
N LYS A 1006 -5.48 -19.43 16.38
CA LYS A 1006 -5.92 -20.25 17.52
C LYS A 1006 -4.86 -20.44 18.61
N SER A 1007 -3.58 -20.27 18.31
CA SER A 1007 -2.45 -20.58 19.20
C SER A 1007 -1.98 -19.42 20.07
N GLU A 1008 -2.35 -18.18 19.75
CA GLU A 1008 -1.88 -16.99 20.45
C GLU A 1008 -2.79 -16.59 21.65
N ARG A 1009 -2.21 -15.95 22.67
CA ARG A 1009 -2.88 -15.62 23.94
C ARG A 1009 -3.45 -14.20 23.92
N TRP A 1010 -4.70 -14.06 23.47
CA TRP A 1010 -5.40 -12.76 23.37
C TRP A 1010 -5.86 -12.26 24.76
N LEU A 1011 -5.64 -10.96 25.04
CA LEU A 1011 -5.80 -10.38 26.38
C LEU A 1011 -7.24 -10.02 26.83
N PHE A 1012 -8.24 -9.98 25.93
CA PHE A 1012 -9.56 -9.41 26.26
C PHE A 1012 -10.79 -10.22 25.81
N GLY A 1013 -11.55 -10.70 26.80
CA GLY A 1013 -13.02 -10.74 26.85
C GLY A 1013 -13.83 -11.65 25.92
N THR A 1014 -13.49 -11.80 24.65
CA THR A 1014 -14.39 -12.41 23.65
C THR A 1014 -14.26 -13.92 23.55
N SER A 1015 -15.39 -14.63 23.45
CA SER A 1015 -15.38 -16.10 23.34
C SER A 1015 -14.73 -16.56 22.03
N LYS A 1016 -14.21 -17.80 22.00
CA LYS A 1016 -13.60 -18.40 20.79
C LYS A 1016 -14.62 -18.52 19.65
N GLN A 1017 -15.88 -18.82 20.00
CA GLN A 1017 -16.96 -19.07 19.05
C GLN A 1017 -17.56 -17.78 18.48
N GLU A 1018 -17.63 -16.71 19.28
CA GLU A 1018 -18.02 -15.37 18.82
C GLU A 1018 -17.03 -14.84 17.77
N ARG A 1019 -15.72 -14.95 18.06
CA ARG A 1019 -14.65 -14.59 17.12
C ARG A 1019 -14.71 -15.42 15.84
N GLN A 1020 -14.94 -16.73 15.93
CA GLN A 1020 -15.14 -17.60 14.77
C GLN A 1020 -16.34 -17.12 13.92
N ASN A 1021 -17.46 -16.78 14.55
CA ASN A 1021 -18.64 -16.27 13.86
C ASN A 1021 -18.39 -14.92 13.18
N GLN A 1022 -17.59 -14.02 13.80
CA GLN A 1022 -17.19 -12.76 13.20
C GLN A 1022 -16.28 -12.95 11.97
N LEU A 1023 -15.25 -13.79 12.08
CA LEU A 1023 -14.34 -14.11 10.96
C LEU A 1023 -15.08 -14.81 9.81
N ASN A 1024 -16.00 -15.74 10.11
CA ASN A 1024 -16.84 -16.39 9.11
C ASN A 1024 -17.74 -15.40 8.37
N ARG A 1025 -18.31 -14.41 9.06
CA ARG A 1025 -19.11 -13.32 8.45
C ARG A 1025 -18.27 -12.44 7.54
N ILE A 1026 -17.05 -12.08 7.94
CA ILE A 1026 -16.10 -11.31 7.12
C ILE A 1026 -15.71 -12.10 5.86
N ALA A 1027 -15.31 -13.36 6.01
CA ALA A 1027 -14.97 -14.25 4.89
C ALA A 1027 -16.12 -14.43 3.89
N ALA A 1028 -17.35 -14.67 4.38
CA ALA A 1028 -18.54 -14.75 3.53
C ALA A 1028 -18.83 -13.42 2.80
N ARG A 1029 -18.58 -12.28 3.46
CA ARG A 1029 -18.81 -10.96 2.85
C ARG A 1029 -17.79 -10.62 1.76
N LEU A 1030 -16.51 -10.88 2.00
CA LEU A 1030 -15.43 -10.69 1.03
C LEU A 1030 -15.71 -11.48 -0.26
N ARG A 1031 -16.13 -12.75 -0.16
CA ARG A 1031 -16.60 -13.56 -1.31
C ARG A 1031 -17.73 -12.86 -2.07
N GLY A 1032 -18.75 -12.40 -1.34
CA GLY A 1032 -19.89 -11.66 -1.90
C GLY A 1032 -19.51 -10.35 -2.60
N SER A 1033 -18.38 -9.73 -2.26
CA SER A 1033 -17.84 -8.52 -2.90
C SER A 1033 -16.70 -8.78 -3.90
N ALA A 1034 -16.39 -10.04 -4.27
CA ALA A 1034 -15.34 -10.38 -5.24
C ALA A 1034 -15.62 -9.82 -6.65
N ALA A 1035 -16.85 -9.96 -7.15
CA ALA A 1035 -17.25 -9.42 -8.45
C ALA A 1035 -17.21 -7.87 -8.52
N GLY A 1036 -17.03 -7.17 -7.38
CA GLY A 1036 -16.83 -5.72 -7.33
C GLY A 1036 -15.40 -5.26 -7.64
N LEU A 1037 -14.44 -6.19 -7.68
CA LEU A 1037 -13.03 -5.91 -8.01
C LEU A 1037 -12.78 -5.74 -9.53
N VAL A 1038 -13.77 -6.09 -10.36
CA VAL A 1038 -13.70 -5.98 -11.83
C VAL A 1038 -14.80 -5.04 -12.31
N GLN A 1039 -14.51 -3.74 -12.25
CA GLN A 1039 -15.30 -2.70 -12.90
C GLN A 1039 -14.66 -2.33 -14.24
N VAL A 1040 -15.48 -2.25 -15.28
CA VAL A 1040 -15.12 -1.95 -16.67
C VAL A 1040 -16.25 -1.08 -17.20
N SER A 1041 -15.96 0.05 -17.85
CA SER A 1041 -17.03 0.96 -18.30
C SER A 1041 -17.80 0.38 -19.49
N GLU A 1042 -19.01 0.90 -19.76
CA GLU A 1042 -19.76 0.49 -20.96
C GLU A 1042 -19.02 0.85 -22.26
N SER A 1043 -18.27 1.97 -22.25
CA SER A 1043 -17.33 2.33 -23.32
C SER A 1043 -16.22 1.30 -23.50
N ASP A 1044 -15.53 0.88 -22.42
CA ASP A 1044 -14.47 -0.13 -22.48
C ASP A 1044 -15.03 -1.49 -22.94
N ARG A 1045 -16.22 -1.85 -22.46
CA ARG A 1045 -16.93 -3.07 -22.85
C ARG A 1045 -17.26 -3.07 -24.34
N TRP A 1046 -17.82 -1.98 -24.86
CA TRP A 1046 -18.11 -1.84 -26.29
C TRP A 1046 -16.84 -1.84 -27.14
N LEU A 1047 -15.77 -1.23 -26.64
CA LEU A 1047 -14.46 -1.17 -27.30
C LEU A 1047 -13.76 -2.54 -27.29
N LEU A 1048 -13.94 -3.34 -26.23
CA LEU A 1048 -13.50 -4.74 -26.14
C LEU A 1048 -14.31 -5.63 -27.11
N GLU A 1049 -15.64 -5.58 -27.06
CA GLU A 1049 -16.53 -6.37 -27.92
C GLU A 1049 -16.31 -6.08 -29.42
N SER A 1050 -16.15 -4.80 -29.79
CA SER A 1050 -15.88 -4.40 -31.17
C SER A 1050 -14.49 -4.82 -31.66
N ASN A 1051 -13.44 -4.74 -30.83
CA ASN A 1051 -12.12 -5.25 -31.19
C ASN A 1051 -12.09 -6.79 -31.30
N ILE A 1052 -12.77 -7.51 -30.41
CA ILE A 1052 -12.92 -8.98 -30.49
C ILE A 1052 -13.61 -9.35 -31.81
N GLN A 1053 -14.73 -8.71 -32.15
CA GLN A 1053 -15.41 -8.94 -33.43
C GLN A 1053 -14.56 -8.54 -34.65
N ALA A 1054 -13.74 -7.48 -34.56
CA ALA A 1054 -12.86 -7.07 -35.65
C ALA A 1054 -11.73 -8.08 -35.90
N ALA A 1055 -11.18 -8.68 -34.84
CA ALA A 1055 -10.16 -9.72 -34.92
C ALA A 1055 -10.74 -11.03 -35.50
N PHE A 1056 -11.91 -11.49 -35.05
CA PHE A 1056 -12.56 -12.67 -35.63
C PHE A 1056 -12.90 -12.51 -37.12
N ARG A 1057 -13.22 -11.29 -37.58
CA ARG A 1057 -13.44 -10.98 -39.00
C ARG A 1057 -12.15 -10.88 -39.84
N ARG A 1058 -10.96 -10.93 -39.23
CA ARG A 1058 -9.65 -10.79 -39.91
C ARG A 1058 -8.56 -11.63 -39.23
N SER A 1059 -8.49 -12.91 -39.59
CA SER A 1059 -7.56 -13.93 -39.07
C SER A 1059 -6.06 -13.58 -39.09
N ASP A 1060 -5.67 -12.52 -39.80
CA ASP A 1060 -4.29 -12.09 -40.02
C ASP A 1060 -3.98 -10.70 -39.42
N ALA A 1061 -4.91 -10.10 -38.66
CA ALA A 1061 -4.82 -8.67 -38.25
C ALA A 1061 -4.98 -8.38 -36.74
N ALA A 1062 -5.02 -9.39 -35.87
CA ALA A 1062 -5.30 -9.21 -34.44
C ALA A 1062 -4.25 -8.32 -33.71
N GLU A 1063 -2.95 -8.60 -33.87
CA GLU A 1063 -1.90 -7.85 -33.16
C GLU A 1063 -1.81 -6.36 -33.61
N PRO A 1064 -1.87 -6.03 -34.92
CA PRO A 1064 -1.94 -4.63 -35.38
C PRO A 1064 -3.26 -3.90 -35.08
N ALA A 1065 -4.30 -4.60 -34.61
CA ALA A 1065 -5.51 -3.98 -34.07
C ALA A 1065 -5.30 -3.65 -32.58
N LEU A 1066 -4.84 -4.61 -31.78
CA LEU A 1066 -4.57 -4.41 -30.35
C LEU A 1066 -3.50 -3.32 -30.12
N ARG A 1067 -2.42 -3.31 -30.92
CA ARG A 1067 -1.38 -2.25 -30.92
C ARG A 1067 -1.85 -0.87 -31.40
N ARG A 1068 -3.09 -0.76 -31.93
CA ARG A 1068 -3.75 0.52 -32.26
C ARG A 1068 -4.67 0.95 -31.13
N TRP A 1069 -5.47 0.03 -30.60
CA TRP A 1069 -6.32 0.25 -29.43
C TRP A 1069 -5.53 0.82 -28.24
N THR A 1070 -4.38 0.24 -27.91
CA THR A 1070 -3.48 0.75 -26.86
C THR A 1070 -2.93 2.16 -27.12
N ARG A 1071 -2.87 2.63 -28.38
CA ARG A 1071 -2.46 4.00 -28.72
C ARG A 1071 -3.60 5.01 -28.64
N SER A 1072 -4.86 4.56 -28.74
CA SER A 1072 -6.05 5.41 -28.60
C SER A 1072 -6.55 5.60 -27.17
N ILE A 1073 -6.04 4.84 -26.19
CA ILE A 1073 -6.34 5.06 -24.76
C ILE A 1073 -5.71 6.39 -24.31
N PRO A 1074 -6.50 7.34 -23.74
CA PRO A 1074 -6.01 8.64 -23.25
C PRO A 1074 -4.87 8.53 -22.22
N ALA A 1075 -4.04 9.56 -22.15
CA ALA A 1075 -2.93 9.62 -21.18
C ALA A 1075 -3.39 9.68 -19.71
N GLU A 1076 -4.64 10.04 -19.46
CA GLU A 1076 -5.29 10.06 -18.14
C GLU A 1076 -5.77 8.66 -17.69
N MET A 1077 -5.73 7.67 -18.58
CA MET A 1077 -6.13 6.27 -18.34
C MET A 1077 -4.94 5.30 -18.29
N LYS A 1078 -3.69 5.80 -18.20
CA LYS A 1078 -2.44 5.01 -18.23
C LYS A 1078 -1.55 5.28 -17.02
#